data_AF-A0A0L0RY18-F1
#
_entry.id   AF-A0A0L0RY18-F1
#
_cell.length_a   1.000
_cell.length_b   1.000
_cell.length_c   1.000
_cell.angle_alpha   90.00
_cell.angle_beta   90.00
_cell.angle_gamma   90.00
#
_symmetry.space_group_name_H-M   'P 1'
#
loop_
_entity.id
_entity.type
_entity.pdbx_description
1 polymer ?
#
loop_
_entity_poly.entity_id
_entity_poly.type
_entity_poly.pdbx_seq_one_letter_code
_entity_poly.pdbx_strand_id
1 'polypeptide(L)'
;MAHKARVLPGEKTIRLHYANCNTYNADFDGDEMNVHFPQNEVARAEAYLIANTDNQYLVPTDGSPLRGLIQDHVVTGVRMCARDTFLTRDEVQQLLVGSLPQATLRKGPIRMLPPAVMKPRKLWTGKQVISILLHNMCYGLAPLNLTSKARVGAKYWGPQGADEAQVIFCNGELMTGVLDKSQFGASAYGLVHSVYELYGAEMAGHLLGSLSRLFSTHIQMVAFSCRMDDLLLTKQGDKWRRDLINGGQSFGHEVAMEYTKSTNETQLKQQLEEVLREDEKLAGLDAAMKGKMNGLTSSIISKCLPDGLVKLFPANGMQLMTVSGAKGSNVNVSQISCCLGQQELEGRRVPIMVSGKSLPSFVPFDTSARAGGFISGRFLTGIKPQEYYFHCMAGREGLIDTAVKTSRSGYLQRCLMKHLEGARVHYDATVRDSDGSILQFFYGEDGLDVTKQKHLRQFRFCAENIDALLARYKPDELANKIDEELATKTAKKIKKHGYSDTTLSKLSPYRYLGSTSETFADALDKYTESNPDKVLYKKHKTDFDNATRIKTFQLLMKLKYLKSLVDPGEAVGVLAAQSIGEPSTQMTLNTFHFAGFGAKNVTLGIPRLREIVMTASASIKTPAMTLTLQPGMTDAQRDLFCKQRSRLTLAAIAQRVTVRERLTRESLRRVRKYKIRIDLFDEADYRALYHISSRDVRNVVAQRLVKRLELAILKDLKKANKREEVGEEELITMQADKSFASQFARGSGDDDDEDGASKGARKASNDDDSDDEGDATAAKYSSRRKEFASYEEDDEDAEIRKALASDDDNDSSSSDDESTSGNRGGDDDDDDEDQVKAGSSFVTGYSFDTQSGAWCELELTLPGEWKKLLMVQIVEQVVKQTVLHEMTGIDRCYPVVNESENDKVARIGTDGVNLRGMWDHADMIDVNSIYTNDIAQILGVYGVEAARAAIIKEIAGVFDVYGISVDKRHLSLIADFMTFEGGYKPFNRIGMNSNPSPFLQMSYETTCSFLTSATLYGDHDALDSPSARIVVGKVVEGGTGSFDVLQPLMAH
;
A
#
# COMPACT_ATOMS: atom_id res chain seq x y z
N MET A 1 -6.75 -25.28 -2.13
CA MET A 1 -8.00 -25.59 -2.89
C MET A 1 -8.00 -27.06 -3.31
N ALA A 2 -9.18 -27.64 -3.47
CA ALA A 2 -9.39 -29.03 -3.87
C ALA A 2 -9.89 -29.13 -5.33
N HIS A 3 -9.34 -30.11 -6.06
CA HIS A 3 -9.66 -30.40 -7.46
C HIS A 3 -10.28 -31.78 -7.61
N LYS A 4 -11.12 -31.95 -8.64
CA LYS A 4 -11.61 -33.27 -9.03
C LYS A 4 -10.53 -33.99 -9.84
N ALA A 5 -10.08 -35.15 -9.37
CA ALA A 5 -9.08 -35.94 -10.06
C ALA A 5 -9.62 -36.43 -11.43
N ARG A 6 -8.84 -36.22 -12.49
CA ARG A 6 -9.07 -36.79 -13.82
C ARG A 6 -7.77 -37.43 -14.29
N VAL A 7 -7.76 -38.76 -14.35
CA VAL A 7 -6.59 -39.53 -14.80
C VAL A 7 -6.46 -39.41 -16.31
N LEU A 8 -5.30 -38.92 -16.78
CA LEU A 8 -4.96 -38.80 -18.19
C LEU A 8 -3.86 -39.81 -18.53
N PRO A 9 -4.11 -40.81 -19.39
CA PRO A 9 -3.11 -41.82 -19.74
C PRO A 9 -1.98 -41.21 -20.58
N GLY A 10 -0.74 -41.63 -20.33
CA GLY A 10 0.44 -41.22 -21.09
C GLY A 10 1.08 -39.90 -20.64
N GLU A 11 0.47 -39.18 -19.71
CA GLU A 11 1.02 -37.96 -19.13
C GLU A 11 1.96 -38.28 -17.96
N LYS A 12 3.03 -37.47 -17.80
CA LYS A 12 3.99 -37.57 -16.69
C LYS A 12 3.98 -36.36 -15.76
N THR A 13 3.16 -35.35 -16.07
CA THR A 13 3.06 -34.10 -15.33
C THR A 13 1.63 -33.86 -14.88
N ILE A 14 1.47 -33.05 -13.84
CA ILE A 14 0.16 -32.58 -13.40
C ILE A 14 -0.34 -31.59 -14.44
N ARG A 15 -1.53 -31.83 -15.00
CA ARG A 15 -2.19 -30.88 -15.90
C ARG A 15 -3.23 -30.06 -15.17
N LEU A 16 -3.05 -28.74 -15.18
CA LEU A 16 -3.95 -27.76 -14.56
C LEU A 16 -4.60 -26.87 -15.63
N HIS A 17 -5.85 -26.47 -15.39
CA HIS A 17 -6.57 -25.56 -16.28
C HIS A 17 -6.19 -24.08 -16.03
N TYR A 18 -6.05 -23.28 -17.10
CA TYR A 18 -5.60 -21.87 -17.06
C TYR A 18 -6.40 -20.97 -16.11
N ALA A 19 -7.70 -21.23 -15.95
CA ALA A 19 -8.55 -20.47 -15.04
C ALA A 19 -8.11 -20.51 -13.56
N ASN A 20 -7.24 -21.45 -13.20
CA ASN A 20 -6.70 -21.61 -11.86
C ASN A 20 -5.23 -21.13 -11.75
N CYS A 21 -4.61 -20.59 -12.80
CA CYS A 21 -3.22 -20.12 -12.72
C CYS A 21 -3.09 -18.96 -11.73
N ASN A 22 -3.97 -17.95 -11.87
CA ASN A 22 -3.99 -16.80 -10.97
C ASN A 22 -4.21 -17.21 -9.51
N THR A 23 -5.03 -18.24 -9.25
CA THR A 23 -5.33 -18.67 -7.88
C THR A 23 -4.12 -19.28 -7.17
N TYR A 24 -3.15 -19.81 -7.92
CA TYR A 24 -1.92 -20.39 -7.37
C TYR A 24 -0.69 -19.51 -7.64
N ASN A 25 -0.89 -18.37 -8.31
CA ASN A 25 0.18 -17.56 -8.89
C ASN A 25 1.19 -18.39 -9.73
N ALA A 26 0.67 -19.38 -10.47
CA ALA A 26 1.47 -20.30 -11.27
C ALA A 26 1.58 -19.82 -12.73
N ASP A 27 2.76 -19.93 -13.34
CA ASP A 27 3.04 -19.44 -14.69
C ASP A 27 3.48 -20.52 -15.68
N PHE A 28 3.64 -21.77 -15.20
CA PHE A 28 4.06 -22.95 -15.98
C PHE A 28 5.48 -22.90 -16.56
N ASP A 29 6.41 -22.20 -15.90
CA ASP A 29 7.83 -22.19 -16.30
C ASP A 29 8.66 -23.36 -15.71
N GLY A 30 8.08 -24.14 -14.81
CA GLY A 30 8.77 -25.19 -14.06
C GLY A 30 8.20 -25.47 -12.67
N ASP A 31 7.17 -24.72 -12.26
CA ASP A 31 6.47 -24.84 -10.98
C ASP A 31 6.14 -26.30 -10.57
N GLU A 32 6.44 -26.62 -9.31
CA GLU A 32 6.04 -27.86 -8.66
C GLU A 32 4.78 -27.63 -7.81
N MET A 33 3.85 -28.58 -7.84
CA MET A 33 2.63 -28.55 -7.03
C MET A 33 2.47 -29.83 -6.23
N ASN A 34 2.21 -29.67 -4.93
CA ASN A 34 1.91 -30.79 -4.05
C ASN A 34 0.47 -31.26 -4.22
N VAL A 35 0.28 -32.58 -4.34
CA VAL A 35 -1.03 -33.22 -4.41
C VAL A 35 -1.26 -34.02 -3.13
N HIS A 36 -2.13 -33.49 -2.27
CA HIS A 36 -2.57 -34.19 -1.07
C HIS A 36 -3.86 -34.95 -1.34
N PHE A 37 -3.93 -36.22 -0.95
CA PHE A 37 -5.09 -37.07 -1.15
C PHE A 37 -5.80 -37.38 0.18
N PRO A 38 -6.98 -36.79 0.46
CA PRO A 38 -7.73 -37.05 1.69
C PRO A 38 -8.07 -38.53 1.86
N GLN A 39 -7.87 -39.07 3.06
CA GLN A 39 -8.01 -40.51 3.35
C GLN A 39 -9.35 -40.90 3.99
N ASN A 40 -10.19 -39.93 4.40
CA ASN A 40 -11.47 -40.20 5.05
C ASN A 40 -12.62 -39.40 4.40
N GLU A 41 -13.84 -39.83 4.69
CA GLU A 41 -15.06 -39.25 4.12
C GLU A 41 -15.33 -37.81 4.58
N VAL A 42 -14.98 -37.49 5.83
CA VAL A 42 -15.17 -36.16 6.41
C VAL A 42 -14.29 -35.14 5.68
N ALA A 43 -12.98 -35.40 5.58
CA ALA A 43 -12.05 -34.55 4.85
C ALA A 43 -12.38 -34.50 3.35
N ARG A 44 -12.90 -35.59 2.78
CA ARG A 44 -13.40 -35.61 1.40
C ARG A 44 -14.60 -34.67 1.24
N ALA A 45 -15.55 -34.67 2.17
CA ALA A 45 -16.70 -33.77 2.15
C ALA A 45 -16.27 -32.30 2.27
N GLU A 46 -15.35 -31.97 3.18
CA GLU A 46 -14.78 -30.63 3.31
C GLU A 46 -14.09 -30.18 2.01
N ALA A 47 -13.33 -31.07 1.37
CA ALA A 47 -12.69 -30.79 0.09
C ALA A 47 -13.70 -30.53 -1.03
N TYR A 48 -14.82 -31.26 -1.09
CA TYR A 48 -15.84 -31.08 -2.13
C TYR A 48 -16.77 -29.89 -1.93
N LEU A 49 -17.07 -29.54 -0.67
CA LEU A 49 -18.10 -28.56 -0.33
C LEU A 49 -17.55 -27.21 0.15
N ILE A 50 -16.33 -27.16 0.70
CA ILE A 50 -15.75 -25.94 1.28
C ILE A 50 -14.52 -25.51 0.48
N ALA A 51 -13.51 -26.37 0.42
CA ALA A 51 -12.21 -26.04 -0.17
C ALA A 51 -12.15 -26.18 -1.71
N ASN A 52 -13.25 -26.54 -2.37
CA ASN A 52 -13.28 -26.79 -3.80
C ASN A 52 -13.00 -25.50 -4.61
N THR A 53 -12.45 -25.64 -5.82
CA THR A 53 -12.13 -24.46 -6.64
C THR A 53 -13.34 -23.60 -7.01
N ASP A 54 -14.54 -24.16 -7.06
CA ASP A 54 -15.74 -23.43 -7.49
C ASP A 54 -16.24 -22.45 -6.42
N ASN A 55 -16.21 -22.84 -5.15
CA ASN A 55 -16.56 -21.93 -4.05
C ASN A 55 -15.47 -20.88 -3.81
N GLN A 56 -14.21 -21.20 -4.12
CA GLN A 56 -13.07 -20.28 -4.09
C GLN A 56 -12.98 -19.41 -5.36
N TYR A 57 -14.13 -18.97 -5.88
CA TYR A 57 -14.20 -18.07 -7.05
C TYR A 57 -13.83 -16.63 -6.70
N LEU A 58 -14.26 -16.16 -5.53
CA LEU A 58 -14.03 -14.81 -5.02
C LEU A 58 -12.93 -14.84 -3.96
N VAL A 59 -12.04 -13.85 -3.99
CA VAL A 59 -10.98 -13.71 -2.99
C VAL A 59 -11.55 -13.07 -1.70
N PRO A 60 -11.20 -13.57 -0.50
CA PRO A 60 -11.62 -12.96 0.75
C PRO A 60 -11.06 -11.55 0.99
N THR A 61 -9.95 -11.16 0.34
CA THR A 61 -9.29 -9.87 0.53
C THR A 61 -10.22 -8.68 0.27
N ASP A 62 -10.93 -8.71 -0.86
CA ASP A 62 -11.83 -7.62 -1.26
C ASP A 62 -13.17 -8.11 -1.84
N GLY A 63 -13.32 -9.42 -2.06
CA GLY A 63 -14.48 -10.05 -2.71
C GLY A 63 -14.41 -10.07 -4.23
N SER A 64 -13.28 -9.74 -4.86
CA SER A 64 -13.13 -9.77 -6.32
C SER A 64 -12.93 -11.19 -6.86
N PRO A 65 -13.36 -11.47 -8.11
CA PRO A 65 -13.09 -12.76 -8.74
C PRO A 65 -11.60 -13.03 -8.92
N LEU A 66 -11.18 -14.24 -8.52
CA LEU A 66 -9.80 -14.72 -8.65
C LEU A 66 -9.63 -15.62 -9.89
N ARG A 67 -10.66 -16.41 -10.22
CA ARG A 67 -10.67 -17.32 -11.37
C ARG A 67 -11.24 -16.63 -12.61
N GLY A 68 -10.62 -16.88 -13.76
CA GLY A 68 -11.09 -16.36 -15.04
C GLY A 68 -10.22 -16.80 -16.21
N LEU A 69 -10.71 -16.63 -17.43
CA LEU A 69 -9.91 -16.95 -18.62
C LEU A 69 -8.88 -15.86 -18.90
N ILE A 70 -7.74 -16.24 -19.47
CA ILE A 70 -6.58 -15.39 -19.68
C ILE A 70 -6.08 -15.46 -21.14
N GLN A 71 -5.25 -14.51 -21.54
CA GLN A 71 -4.48 -14.53 -22.80
C GLN A 71 -5.33 -14.82 -24.05
N ASP A 72 -5.09 -15.94 -24.74
CA ASP A 72 -5.69 -16.29 -26.03
C ASP A 72 -7.22 -16.34 -25.99
N HIS A 73 -7.80 -16.77 -24.87
CA HIS A 73 -9.25 -16.78 -24.70
C HIS A 73 -9.83 -15.37 -24.72
N VAL A 74 -9.11 -14.38 -24.18
CA VAL A 74 -9.54 -12.97 -24.18
C VAL A 74 -9.52 -12.40 -25.58
N VAL A 75 -8.43 -12.61 -26.32
CA VAL A 75 -8.29 -12.18 -27.72
C VAL A 75 -9.39 -12.79 -28.59
N THR A 76 -9.62 -14.09 -28.39
CA THR A 76 -10.64 -14.85 -29.12
C THR A 76 -12.04 -14.36 -28.78
N GLY A 77 -12.34 -14.05 -27.53
CA GLY A 77 -13.63 -13.49 -27.11
C GLY A 77 -13.97 -12.20 -27.86
N VAL A 78 -12.99 -11.28 -28.00
CA VAL A 78 -13.18 -10.02 -28.73
C VAL A 78 -13.37 -10.25 -30.22
N ARG A 79 -12.54 -11.09 -30.86
CA ARG A 79 -12.68 -11.40 -32.29
C ARG A 79 -13.99 -12.11 -32.59
N MET A 80 -14.34 -13.11 -31.79
CA MET A 80 -15.56 -13.88 -31.99
C MET A 80 -16.80 -13.00 -31.81
N CYS A 81 -16.81 -12.11 -30.82
CA CYS A 81 -17.94 -11.23 -30.56
C CYS A 81 -17.96 -9.97 -31.44
N ALA A 82 -16.95 -9.71 -32.29
CA ALA A 82 -16.94 -8.56 -33.18
C ALA A 82 -18.13 -8.58 -34.16
N ARG A 83 -18.60 -7.40 -34.59
CA ARG A 83 -19.75 -7.27 -35.51
C ARG A 83 -19.53 -7.95 -36.86
N ASP A 84 -18.29 -7.99 -37.32
CA ASP A 84 -17.92 -8.56 -38.62
C ASP A 84 -17.86 -10.10 -38.62
N THR A 85 -18.02 -10.74 -37.45
CA THR A 85 -17.90 -12.19 -37.32
C THR A 85 -19.23 -12.88 -37.61
N PHE A 86 -19.34 -13.42 -38.82
CA PHE A 86 -20.44 -14.27 -39.27
C PHE A 86 -20.01 -15.72 -39.44
N LEU A 87 -20.85 -16.63 -38.99
CA LEU A 87 -20.63 -18.07 -38.98
C LEU A 87 -21.76 -18.78 -39.73
N THR A 88 -21.39 -19.81 -40.46
CA THR A 88 -22.31 -20.73 -41.13
C THR A 88 -22.91 -21.72 -40.13
N ARG A 89 -24.00 -22.38 -40.54
CA ARG A 89 -24.69 -23.36 -39.67
C ARG A 89 -23.74 -24.45 -39.17
N ASP A 90 -22.88 -24.96 -40.05
CA ASP A 90 -22.00 -26.10 -39.76
C ASP A 90 -20.90 -25.68 -38.76
N GLU A 91 -20.35 -24.48 -38.93
CA GLU A 91 -19.36 -23.91 -37.99
C GLU A 91 -19.97 -23.70 -36.60
N VAL A 92 -21.19 -23.15 -36.52
CA VAL A 92 -21.85 -22.97 -35.22
C VAL A 92 -22.13 -24.32 -34.54
N GLN A 93 -22.62 -25.30 -35.29
CA GLN A 93 -22.87 -26.64 -34.74
C GLN A 93 -21.59 -27.28 -34.23
N GLN A 94 -20.48 -27.16 -34.97
CA GLN A 94 -19.17 -27.67 -34.56
C GLN A 94 -18.67 -26.99 -33.27
N LEU A 95 -18.80 -25.66 -33.18
CA LEU A 95 -18.40 -24.89 -32.00
C LEU A 95 -19.24 -25.25 -30.76
N LEU A 96 -20.55 -25.48 -30.93
CA LEU A 96 -21.44 -25.85 -29.83
C LEU A 96 -21.17 -27.27 -29.32
N VAL A 97 -20.95 -28.23 -30.21
CA VAL A 97 -20.62 -29.61 -29.81
C VAL A 97 -19.28 -29.67 -29.07
N GLY A 98 -18.28 -28.88 -29.49
CA GLY A 98 -17.00 -28.81 -28.80
C GLY A 98 -17.06 -28.13 -27.42
N SER A 99 -17.98 -27.20 -27.20
CA SER A 99 -18.06 -26.38 -25.99
C SER A 99 -19.06 -26.90 -24.93
N LEU A 100 -20.09 -27.63 -25.34
CA LEU A 100 -21.15 -28.17 -24.47
C LEU A 100 -21.06 -29.71 -24.36
N PRO A 101 -20.25 -30.25 -23.44
CA PRO A 101 -20.28 -31.68 -23.16
C PRO A 101 -21.63 -32.05 -22.54
N GLN A 102 -22.04 -33.31 -22.68
CA GLN A 102 -23.32 -33.77 -22.13
C GLN A 102 -23.47 -33.54 -20.63
N ALA A 103 -22.36 -33.59 -19.87
CA ALA A 103 -22.33 -33.32 -18.43
C ALA A 103 -22.65 -31.87 -18.04
N THR A 104 -22.55 -30.91 -18.97
CA THR A 104 -22.86 -29.48 -18.72
C THR A 104 -24.28 -29.11 -19.14
N LEU A 105 -24.99 -30.02 -19.82
CA LEU A 105 -26.37 -29.81 -20.23
C LEU A 105 -27.32 -30.24 -19.11
N ARG A 106 -28.23 -29.35 -18.71
CA ARG A 106 -29.24 -29.68 -17.70
C ARG A 106 -30.23 -30.74 -18.18
N LYS A 107 -30.88 -30.52 -19.34
CA LYS A 107 -31.83 -31.48 -19.97
C LYS A 107 -32.01 -31.20 -21.47
N GLY A 108 -32.07 -32.26 -22.27
CA GLY A 108 -32.54 -32.23 -23.67
C GLY A 108 -31.45 -32.04 -24.74
N PRO A 109 -31.83 -32.05 -26.03
CA PRO A 109 -30.92 -31.79 -27.15
C PRO A 109 -30.50 -30.31 -27.20
N ILE A 110 -29.34 -30.03 -27.79
CA ILE A 110 -28.84 -28.67 -28.00
C ILE A 110 -29.83 -27.89 -28.88
N ARG A 111 -30.35 -26.79 -28.35
CA ARG A 111 -31.27 -25.89 -29.04
C ARG A 111 -30.50 -24.79 -29.73
N MET A 112 -30.91 -24.47 -30.96
CA MET A 112 -30.32 -23.40 -31.77
C MET A 112 -31.26 -22.19 -31.81
N LEU A 113 -30.69 -20.99 -31.84
CA LEU A 113 -31.42 -19.76 -32.16
C LEU A 113 -31.58 -19.63 -33.68
N PRO A 114 -32.60 -18.88 -34.17
CA PRO A 114 -32.71 -18.55 -35.59
C PRO A 114 -31.50 -17.72 -36.07
N PRO A 115 -31.08 -17.84 -37.35
CA PRO A 115 -29.96 -17.08 -37.88
C PRO A 115 -30.28 -15.59 -37.93
N ALA A 116 -29.29 -14.74 -37.63
CA ALA A 116 -29.42 -13.28 -37.72
C ALA A 116 -29.64 -12.83 -39.17
N VAL A 117 -28.98 -13.48 -40.13
CA VAL A 117 -29.14 -13.19 -41.57
C VAL A 117 -29.84 -14.39 -42.22
N MET A 118 -31.02 -14.15 -42.81
CA MET A 118 -31.81 -15.20 -43.46
C MET A 118 -31.51 -15.36 -44.95
N LYS A 119 -31.20 -14.26 -45.65
CA LYS A 119 -30.86 -14.19 -47.08
C LYS A 119 -29.65 -13.24 -47.27
N PRO A 120 -28.74 -13.49 -48.24
CA PRO A 120 -28.75 -14.55 -49.26
C PRO A 120 -28.34 -15.94 -48.73
N ARG A 121 -27.61 -16.00 -47.61
CA ARG A 121 -27.22 -17.24 -46.92
C ARG A 121 -27.61 -17.14 -45.45
N LYS A 122 -27.98 -18.27 -44.85
CA LYS A 122 -28.24 -18.35 -43.40
C LYS A 122 -26.94 -18.21 -42.63
N LEU A 123 -26.77 -17.09 -41.93
CA LEU A 123 -25.59 -16.79 -41.12
C LEU A 123 -26.00 -16.42 -39.70
N TRP A 124 -25.18 -16.87 -38.75
CA TRP A 124 -25.26 -16.53 -37.34
C TRP A 124 -24.13 -15.58 -36.98
N THR A 125 -24.31 -14.74 -35.98
CA THR A 125 -23.22 -13.92 -35.44
C THR A 125 -22.48 -14.69 -34.34
N GLY A 126 -21.24 -14.32 -34.07
CA GLY A 126 -20.52 -14.90 -32.93
C GLY A 126 -21.20 -14.62 -31.57
N LYS A 127 -21.87 -13.48 -31.42
CA LYS A 127 -22.70 -13.14 -30.25
C LYS A 127 -23.87 -14.11 -30.04
N GLN A 128 -24.49 -14.58 -31.14
CA GLN A 128 -25.55 -15.58 -31.06
C GLN A 128 -25.02 -16.92 -30.54
N VAL A 129 -23.78 -17.30 -30.82
CA VAL A 129 -23.19 -18.54 -30.29
C VAL A 129 -23.09 -18.51 -28.76
N ILE A 130 -22.68 -17.37 -28.18
CA ILE A 130 -22.66 -17.18 -26.74
C ILE A 130 -24.07 -17.25 -26.15
N SER A 131 -25.04 -16.64 -26.82
CA SER A 131 -26.45 -16.66 -26.40
C SER A 131 -27.02 -18.09 -26.40
N ILE A 132 -26.73 -18.86 -27.45
CA ILE A 132 -27.10 -20.28 -27.54
C ILE A 132 -26.46 -21.08 -26.41
N LEU A 133 -25.18 -20.84 -26.12
CA LEU A 133 -24.46 -21.51 -25.04
C LEU A 133 -25.15 -21.26 -23.68
N LEU A 134 -25.44 -20.00 -23.36
CA LEU A 134 -26.12 -19.63 -22.11
C LEU A 134 -27.53 -20.22 -22.00
N HIS A 135 -28.32 -20.19 -23.08
CA HIS A 135 -29.67 -20.76 -23.10
C HIS A 135 -29.70 -22.26 -22.85
N ASN A 136 -28.73 -23.00 -23.39
CA ASN A 136 -28.66 -24.46 -23.18
C ASN A 136 -28.19 -24.81 -21.76
N MET A 137 -27.25 -24.03 -21.21
CA MET A 137 -26.78 -24.20 -19.83
C MET A 137 -27.84 -23.84 -18.80
N CYS A 138 -28.54 -22.72 -19.00
CA CYS A 138 -29.54 -22.19 -18.08
C CYS A 138 -30.95 -22.70 -18.39
N TYR A 139 -31.07 -23.84 -19.10
CA TYR A 139 -32.37 -24.35 -19.51
C TYR A 139 -33.27 -24.63 -18.29
N GLY A 140 -34.46 -24.01 -18.29
CA GLY A 140 -35.43 -24.10 -17.20
C GLY A 140 -35.17 -23.15 -16.01
N LEU A 141 -34.15 -22.30 -16.08
CA LEU A 141 -33.93 -21.20 -15.13
C LEU A 141 -34.47 -19.89 -15.69
N ALA A 142 -34.75 -18.94 -14.81
CA ALA A 142 -35.04 -17.56 -15.22
C ALA A 142 -33.81 -17.00 -15.97
N PRO A 143 -33.99 -16.27 -17.08
CA PRO A 143 -32.88 -15.81 -17.90
C PRO A 143 -32.11 -14.64 -17.28
N LEU A 144 -30.85 -14.48 -17.68
CA LEU A 144 -29.94 -13.42 -17.21
C LEU A 144 -30.22 -12.08 -17.91
N ASN A 145 -30.30 -11.01 -17.13
CA ASN A 145 -30.20 -9.62 -17.59
C ASN A 145 -28.94 -8.98 -17.01
N LEU A 146 -28.11 -8.36 -17.86
CA LEU A 146 -26.88 -7.70 -17.43
C LEU A 146 -26.59 -6.50 -18.31
N THR A 147 -26.34 -5.36 -17.68
CA THR A 147 -25.74 -4.19 -18.33
C THR A 147 -24.33 -3.98 -17.76
N SER A 148 -23.31 -4.18 -18.58
CA SER A 148 -21.90 -4.03 -18.23
C SER A 148 -21.15 -3.23 -19.30
N LYS A 149 -19.85 -2.99 -19.08
CA LYS A 149 -18.98 -2.28 -20.01
C LYS A 149 -17.80 -3.18 -20.39
N ALA A 150 -17.45 -3.18 -21.67
CA ALA A 150 -16.22 -3.78 -22.15
C ALA A 150 -15.03 -2.89 -21.76
N ARG A 151 -13.86 -3.50 -21.60
CA ARG A 151 -12.58 -2.81 -21.45
C ARG A 151 -12.19 -2.10 -22.75
N VAL A 152 -12.52 -2.68 -23.90
CA VAL A 152 -12.30 -2.03 -25.20
C VAL A 152 -13.23 -0.83 -25.35
N GLY A 153 -12.67 0.37 -25.28
CA GLY A 153 -13.42 1.62 -25.36
C GLY A 153 -14.00 1.90 -26.75
N ALA A 154 -15.07 2.71 -26.80
CA ALA A 154 -15.78 3.08 -28.02
C ALA A 154 -14.87 3.76 -29.07
N LYS A 155 -13.82 4.47 -28.62
CA LYS A 155 -12.83 5.14 -29.49
C LYS A 155 -12.20 4.19 -30.52
N TYR A 156 -11.96 2.93 -30.13
CA TYR A 156 -11.28 1.96 -31.00
C TYR A 156 -12.18 1.39 -32.10
N TRP A 157 -13.50 1.41 -31.91
CA TRP A 157 -14.47 0.89 -32.89
C TRP A 157 -14.99 1.96 -33.86
N GLY A 158 -14.65 3.23 -33.63
CA GLY A 158 -15.15 4.35 -34.41
C GLY A 158 -16.63 4.69 -34.15
N PRO A 159 -17.17 5.72 -34.82
CA PRO A 159 -18.52 6.24 -34.54
C PRO A 159 -19.64 5.23 -34.82
N GLN A 160 -19.46 4.33 -35.79
CA GLN A 160 -20.46 3.32 -36.13
C GLN A 160 -20.47 2.11 -35.18
N GLY A 161 -19.36 1.88 -34.46
CA GLY A 161 -19.18 0.74 -33.56
C GLY A 161 -19.17 1.12 -32.07
N ALA A 162 -19.57 2.35 -31.73
CA ALA A 162 -19.49 2.85 -30.35
C ALA A 162 -20.24 1.97 -29.34
N ASP A 163 -21.35 1.33 -29.74
CA ASP A 163 -22.14 0.47 -28.86
C ASP A 163 -21.42 -0.85 -28.49
N GLU A 164 -20.33 -1.24 -29.19
CA GLU A 164 -19.54 -2.42 -28.83
C GLU A 164 -18.79 -2.27 -27.49
N ALA A 165 -18.68 -1.04 -26.99
CA ALA A 165 -18.15 -0.78 -25.65
C ALA A 165 -19.15 -1.14 -24.54
N GLN A 166 -20.45 -1.25 -24.84
CA GLN A 166 -21.48 -1.56 -23.86
C GLN A 166 -21.96 -3.00 -24.04
N VAL A 167 -21.77 -3.81 -23.00
CA VAL A 167 -22.17 -5.22 -22.98
C VAL A 167 -23.58 -5.32 -22.41
N ILE A 168 -24.53 -5.79 -23.21
CA ILE A 168 -25.93 -5.91 -22.81
C ILE A 168 -26.41 -7.34 -23.05
N PHE A 169 -26.77 -8.01 -21.96
CA PHE A 169 -27.54 -9.25 -22.00
C PHE A 169 -29.01 -8.95 -21.68
N CYS A 170 -29.91 -9.38 -22.56
CA CYS A 170 -31.34 -9.29 -22.36
C CYS A 170 -31.95 -10.68 -22.48
N ASN A 171 -32.59 -11.16 -21.43
CA ASN A 171 -33.18 -12.50 -21.36
C ASN A 171 -32.22 -13.63 -21.78
N GLY A 172 -30.93 -13.53 -21.42
CA GLY A 172 -29.91 -14.53 -21.73
C GLY A 172 -29.28 -14.41 -23.12
N GLU A 173 -29.71 -13.45 -23.94
CA GLU A 173 -29.14 -13.17 -25.26
C GLU A 173 -28.17 -11.97 -25.20
N LEU A 174 -26.98 -12.12 -25.80
CA LEU A 174 -25.99 -11.06 -25.96
C LEU A 174 -26.39 -10.16 -27.13
N MET A 175 -26.93 -8.99 -26.81
CA MET A 175 -27.47 -8.04 -27.80
C MET A 175 -26.36 -7.15 -28.38
N THR A 176 -25.54 -6.56 -27.52
CA THR A 176 -24.46 -5.64 -27.89
C THR A 176 -23.23 -5.87 -27.04
N GLY A 177 -22.07 -5.46 -27.57
CA GLY A 177 -20.80 -5.47 -26.83
C GLY A 177 -19.92 -6.69 -27.11
N VAL A 178 -18.61 -6.48 -27.02
CA VAL A 178 -17.62 -7.56 -27.08
C VAL A 178 -17.35 -8.14 -25.69
N LEU A 179 -17.08 -9.44 -25.64
CA LEU A 179 -16.65 -10.10 -24.42
C LEU A 179 -15.12 -10.11 -24.36
N ASP A 180 -14.57 -9.38 -23.39
CA ASP A 180 -13.14 -9.30 -23.13
C ASP A 180 -12.82 -9.73 -21.68
N LYS A 181 -11.62 -9.40 -21.19
CA LYS A 181 -11.18 -9.73 -19.83
C LYS A 181 -12.17 -9.26 -18.75
N SER A 182 -12.89 -8.15 -18.98
CA SER A 182 -13.86 -7.63 -18.00
C SER A 182 -15.06 -8.55 -17.77
N GLN A 183 -15.39 -9.42 -18.73
CA GLN A 183 -16.62 -10.23 -18.69
C GLN A 183 -16.38 -11.65 -18.18
N PHE A 184 -15.31 -12.30 -18.61
CA PHE A 184 -14.99 -13.69 -18.25
C PHE A 184 -13.59 -13.89 -17.69
N GLY A 185 -12.80 -12.82 -17.53
CA GLY A 185 -11.58 -12.83 -16.74
C GLY A 185 -11.87 -12.69 -15.24
N ALA A 186 -10.80 -12.57 -14.46
CA ALA A 186 -10.85 -12.23 -13.04
C ALA A 186 -11.24 -10.74 -12.88
N SER A 187 -12.53 -10.42 -13.05
CA SER A 187 -13.05 -9.05 -13.04
C SER A 187 -14.44 -8.99 -12.42
N ALA A 188 -14.64 -8.04 -11.50
CA ALA A 188 -15.91 -7.86 -10.81
C ALA A 188 -17.03 -7.38 -11.76
N TYR A 189 -18.28 -7.75 -11.47
CA TYR A 189 -19.48 -7.38 -12.22
C TYR A 189 -19.48 -7.79 -13.72
N GLY A 190 -18.60 -8.70 -14.12
CA GLY A 190 -18.62 -9.32 -15.44
C GLY A 190 -19.71 -10.39 -15.58
N LEU A 191 -19.83 -10.96 -16.78
CA LEU A 191 -20.74 -12.06 -17.09
C LEU A 191 -20.59 -13.25 -16.13
N VAL A 192 -19.37 -13.74 -15.91
CA VAL A 192 -19.15 -14.94 -15.08
C VAL A 192 -19.49 -14.68 -13.62
N HIS A 193 -19.13 -13.51 -13.09
CA HIS A 193 -19.48 -13.13 -11.73
C HIS A 193 -21.00 -12.91 -11.57
N SER A 194 -21.68 -12.38 -12.58
CA SER A 194 -23.15 -12.26 -12.58
C SER A 194 -23.83 -13.63 -12.57
N VAL A 195 -23.28 -14.60 -13.31
CA VAL A 195 -23.75 -16.00 -13.31
C VAL A 195 -23.50 -16.68 -11.96
N TYR A 196 -22.34 -16.42 -11.34
CA TYR A 196 -22.04 -16.85 -9.96
C TYR A 196 -23.08 -16.32 -8.97
N GLU A 197 -23.49 -15.05 -9.12
CA GLU A 197 -24.46 -14.39 -8.25
C GLU A 197 -25.91 -14.84 -8.47
N LEU A 198 -26.31 -15.23 -9.68
CA LEU A 198 -27.69 -15.69 -9.92
C LEU A 198 -27.86 -17.20 -9.75
N TYR A 199 -26.89 -17.99 -10.22
CA TYR A 199 -27.05 -19.44 -10.36
C TYR A 199 -26.07 -20.26 -9.50
N GLY A 200 -25.12 -19.60 -8.84
CA GLY A 200 -24.17 -20.24 -7.91
C GLY A 200 -22.84 -20.63 -8.53
N ALA A 201 -21.94 -21.11 -7.66
CA ALA A 201 -20.54 -21.41 -7.97
C ALA A 201 -20.35 -22.47 -9.07
N GLU A 202 -21.11 -23.57 -9.01
CA GLU A 202 -21.00 -24.68 -9.96
C GLU A 202 -21.32 -24.24 -11.40
N MET A 203 -22.37 -23.44 -11.57
CA MET A 203 -22.76 -22.93 -12.90
C MET A 203 -21.72 -21.96 -13.47
N ALA A 204 -21.10 -21.13 -12.63
CA ALA A 204 -20.00 -20.26 -13.04
C ALA A 204 -18.76 -21.06 -13.47
N GLY A 205 -18.40 -22.11 -12.72
CA GLY A 205 -17.30 -23.02 -13.07
C GLY A 205 -17.56 -23.75 -14.39
N HIS A 206 -18.78 -24.23 -14.61
CA HIS A 206 -19.19 -24.83 -15.88
C HIS A 206 -19.14 -23.84 -17.04
N LEU A 207 -19.58 -22.59 -16.82
CA LEU A 207 -19.52 -21.54 -17.84
C LEU A 207 -18.08 -21.25 -18.25
N LEU A 208 -17.16 -21.11 -17.30
CA LEU A 208 -15.73 -20.93 -17.59
C LEU A 208 -15.16 -22.09 -18.41
N GLY A 209 -15.48 -23.33 -18.03
CA GLY A 209 -15.03 -24.52 -18.77
C GLY A 209 -15.62 -24.62 -20.18
N SER A 210 -16.87 -24.21 -20.38
CA SER A 210 -17.52 -24.19 -21.70
C SER A 210 -17.01 -23.05 -22.58
N LEU A 211 -16.82 -21.84 -22.04
CA LEU A 211 -16.21 -20.72 -22.76
C LEU A 211 -14.76 -21.02 -23.15
N SER A 212 -13.98 -21.62 -22.25
CA SER A 212 -12.59 -22.01 -22.55
C SER A 212 -12.52 -22.94 -23.76
N ARG A 213 -13.35 -23.99 -23.79
CA ARG A 213 -13.42 -24.91 -24.92
C ARG A 213 -13.92 -24.23 -26.19
N LEU A 214 -14.95 -23.39 -26.09
CA LEU A 214 -15.47 -22.64 -27.23
C LEU A 214 -14.38 -21.81 -27.89
N PHE A 215 -13.65 -21.02 -27.10
CA PHE A 215 -12.58 -20.17 -27.59
C PHE A 215 -11.39 -20.98 -28.10
N SER A 216 -11.03 -22.08 -27.44
CA SER A 216 -9.99 -22.99 -27.93
C SER A 216 -10.35 -23.66 -29.26
N THR A 217 -11.61 -24.02 -29.49
CA THR A 217 -12.04 -24.54 -30.79
C THR A 217 -12.09 -23.44 -31.85
N HIS A 218 -12.54 -22.24 -31.50
CA HIS A 218 -12.60 -21.11 -32.44
C HIS A 218 -11.19 -20.65 -32.88
N ILE A 219 -10.23 -20.55 -31.94
CA ILE A 219 -8.86 -20.17 -32.29
C ILE A 219 -8.17 -21.23 -33.16
N GLN A 220 -8.53 -22.52 -33.02
CA GLN A 220 -8.04 -23.56 -33.92
C GLN A 220 -8.57 -23.41 -35.36
N MET A 221 -9.74 -22.77 -35.55
CA MET A 221 -10.31 -22.51 -36.88
C MET A 221 -9.72 -21.27 -37.56
N VAL A 222 -9.53 -20.17 -36.81
CA VAL A 222 -9.17 -18.85 -37.38
C VAL A 222 -7.72 -18.43 -37.11
N ALA A 223 -7.08 -19.02 -36.10
CA ALA A 223 -5.77 -18.66 -35.56
C ALA A 223 -5.64 -17.19 -35.08
N PHE A 224 -4.54 -16.91 -34.38
CA PHE A 224 -4.15 -15.57 -33.97
C PHE A 224 -2.63 -15.42 -34.07
N SER A 225 -2.15 -14.22 -34.42
CA SER A 225 -0.72 -13.93 -34.57
C SER A 225 -0.48 -12.44 -34.34
N CYS A 226 0.67 -12.10 -33.78
CA CYS A 226 1.20 -10.74 -33.66
C CYS A 226 2.49 -10.66 -34.47
N ARG A 227 2.61 -9.64 -35.32
CA ARG A 227 3.71 -9.50 -36.30
C ARG A 227 4.39 -8.13 -36.19
N MET A 228 5.53 -7.97 -36.87
CA MET A 228 6.29 -6.72 -36.85
C MET A 228 5.52 -5.51 -37.40
N ASP A 229 4.64 -5.74 -38.38
CA ASP A 229 3.79 -4.71 -38.98
C ASP A 229 2.71 -4.16 -38.03
N ASP A 230 2.39 -4.88 -36.96
CA ASP A 230 1.50 -4.41 -35.88
C ASP A 230 2.18 -3.33 -35.01
N LEU A 231 3.52 -3.23 -35.05
CA LEU A 231 4.32 -2.33 -34.21
C LEU A 231 4.74 -1.04 -34.94
N LEU A 232 4.58 -1.01 -36.28
CA LEU A 232 5.06 0.09 -37.11
C LEU A 232 4.16 1.32 -37.00
N LEU A 233 4.80 2.49 -36.87
CA LEU A 233 4.14 3.77 -37.10
C LEU A 233 4.10 4.12 -38.59
N THR A 234 3.05 4.81 -39.01
CA THR A 234 2.98 5.45 -40.33
C THR A 234 4.08 6.51 -40.46
N LYS A 235 4.43 6.86 -41.71
CA LYS A 235 5.41 7.93 -41.97
C LYS A 235 5.02 9.25 -41.30
N GLN A 236 3.72 9.54 -41.24
CA GLN A 236 3.19 10.74 -40.60
C GLN A 236 3.27 10.65 -39.07
N GLY A 237 2.91 9.50 -38.48
CA GLY A 237 3.05 9.27 -37.04
C GLY A 237 4.49 9.35 -36.57
N ASP A 238 5.43 8.80 -37.34
CA ASP A 238 6.86 8.89 -37.03
C ASP A 238 7.40 10.33 -37.17
N LYS A 239 6.84 11.13 -38.10
CA LYS A 239 7.15 12.56 -38.18
C LYS A 239 6.67 13.31 -36.95
N TRP A 240 5.42 13.11 -36.50
CA TRP A 240 4.91 13.73 -35.28
C TRP A 240 5.77 13.41 -34.05
N ARG A 241 6.19 12.15 -33.92
CA ARG A 241 7.10 11.72 -32.87
C ARG A 241 8.41 12.49 -32.91
N ARG A 242 9.07 12.56 -34.07
CA ARG A 242 10.34 13.27 -34.25
C ARG A 242 10.21 14.76 -33.97
N ASP A 243 9.14 15.39 -34.43
CA ASP A 243 8.88 16.82 -34.21
C ASP A 243 8.74 17.12 -32.71
N LEU A 244 8.03 16.26 -31.95
CA LEU A 244 7.88 16.40 -30.50
C LEU A 244 9.19 16.16 -29.74
N ILE A 245 9.96 15.13 -30.12
CA ILE A 245 11.26 14.84 -29.49
C ILE A 245 12.26 15.99 -29.73
N ASN A 246 12.29 16.53 -30.95
CA ASN A 246 13.16 17.67 -31.27
C ASN A 246 12.76 18.94 -30.52
N GLY A 247 11.46 19.19 -30.36
CA GLY A 247 10.95 20.29 -29.53
C GLY A 247 11.29 20.15 -28.05
N GLY A 248 11.47 18.91 -27.55
CA GLY A 248 11.78 18.63 -26.15
C GLY A 248 13.27 18.68 -25.77
N GLN A 249 14.19 18.93 -26.71
CA GLN A 249 15.63 18.91 -26.42
C GLN A 249 16.08 20.04 -25.48
N SER A 250 15.43 21.20 -25.56
CA SER A 250 15.74 22.37 -24.72
C SER A 250 15.16 22.27 -23.31
N PHE A 251 14.19 21.38 -23.07
CA PHE A 251 13.45 21.33 -21.81
C PHE A 251 14.34 21.06 -20.59
N GLY A 252 15.36 20.20 -20.74
CA GLY A 252 16.31 19.95 -19.66
C GLY A 252 17.09 21.22 -19.29
N HIS A 253 17.58 21.95 -20.29
CA HIS A 253 18.29 23.20 -20.07
C HIS A 253 17.40 24.28 -19.45
N GLU A 254 16.16 24.43 -19.94
CA GLU A 254 15.19 25.38 -19.40
C GLU A 254 14.88 25.11 -17.92
N VAL A 255 14.67 23.85 -17.53
CA VAL A 255 14.39 23.49 -16.13
C VAL A 255 15.62 23.72 -15.26
N ALA A 256 16.82 23.39 -15.76
CA ALA A 256 18.05 23.63 -15.02
C ALA A 256 18.22 25.14 -14.74
N MET A 257 18.04 25.98 -15.76
CA MET A 257 18.15 27.44 -15.66
C MET A 257 17.09 28.04 -14.73
N GLU A 258 15.85 27.55 -14.81
CA GLU A 258 14.74 27.98 -13.96
C GLU A 258 15.00 27.61 -12.48
N TYR A 259 15.45 26.37 -12.23
CA TYR A 259 15.71 25.87 -10.89
C TYR A 259 16.90 26.57 -10.22
N THR A 260 18.00 26.76 -10.95
CA THR A 260 19.18 27.48 -10.45
C THR A 260 19.07 28.99 -10.58
N LYS A 261 17.94 29.52 -11.09
CA LYS A 261 17.72 30.95 -11.37
C LYS A 261 18.92 31.62 -12.10
N SER A 262 19.60 30.85 -12.95
CA SER A 262 20.84 31.28 -13.58
C SER A 262 20.55 32.03 -14.86
N THR A 263 21.31 33.10 -15.13
CA THR A 263 21.17 33.90 -16.37
C THR A 263 22.18 33.49 -17.45
N ASN A 264 23.32 32.90 -17.07
CA ASN A 264 24.43 32.56 -17.97
C ASN A 264 24.90 31.10 -17.78
N GLU A 265 25.45 30.47 -18.83
CA GLU A 265 25.93 29.07 -18.79
C GLU A 265 27.10 28.82 -17.82
N THR A 266 27.99 29.79 -17.63
CA THR A 266 29.13 29.66 -16.69
C THR A 266 28.65 29.66 -15.25
N GLN A 267 27.65 30.49 -14.94
CA GLN A 267 27.01 30.54 -13.63
C GLN A 267 26.20 29.25 -13.37
N LEU A 268 25.51 28.75 -14.40
CA LEU A 268 24.76 27.50 -14.34
C LEU A 268 25.63 26.31 -13.90
N LYS A 269 26.85 26.17 -14.46
CA LYS A 269 27.75 25.06 -14.08
C LYS A 269 28.20 25.12 -12.63
N GLN A 270 28.52 26.32 -12.12
CA GLN A 270 28.89 26.51 -10.71
C GLN A 270 27.73 26.18 -9.78
N GLN A 271 26.52 26.62 -10.14
CA GLN A 271 25.31 26.33 -9.38
C GLN A 271 24.94 24.84 -9.42
N LEU A 272 25.10 24.17 -10.56
CA LEU A 272 24.86 22.73 -10.67
C LEU A 272 25.87 21.91 -9.86
N GLU A 273 27.12 22.38 -9.74
CA GLU A 273 28.10 21.76 -8.84
C GLU A 273 27.69 21.90 -7.37
N GLU A 274 27.15 23.05 -6.97
CA GLU A 274 26.58 23.25 -5.65
C GLU A 274 25.38 22.32 -5.40
N VAL A 275 24.46 22.25 -6.36
CA VAL A 275 23.28 21.37 -6.31
C VAL A 275 23.70 19.91 -6.18
N LEU A 276 24.73 19.45 -6.90
CA LEU A 276 25.20 18.06 -6.81
C LEU A 276 25.73 17.69 -5.42
N ARG A 277 26.31 18.64 -4.69
CA ARG A 277 26.87 18.40 -3.35
C ARG A 277 25.79 18.36 -2.27
N GLU A 278 24.61 18.92 -2.55
CA GLU A 278 23.49 18.97 -1.62
C GLU A 278 22.35 18.07 -2.08
N ASP A 279 22.14 16.97 -1.35
CA ASP A 279 21.18 15.93 -1.73
C ASP A 279 19.74 16.45 -1.88
N GLU A 280 19.31 17.36 -1.01
CA GLU A 280 17.98 17.98 -1.09
C GLU A 280 17.80 18.83 -2.35
N LYS A 281 18.81 19.64 -2.69
CA LYS A 281 18.78 20.47 -3.90
C LYS A 281 18.76 19.59 -5.14
N LEU A 282 19.55 18.51 -5.15
CA LEU A 282 19.60 17.56 -6.26
C LEU A 282 18.26 16.84 -6.44
N ALA A 283 17.66 16.38 -5.34
CA ALA A 283 16.35 15.74 -5.38
C ALA A 283 15.26 16.67 -5.94
N GLY A 284 15.28 17.96 -5.56
CA GLY A 284 14.35 18.95 -6.11
C GLY A 284 14.56 19.21 -7.61
N LEU A 285 15.82 19.30 -8.07
CA LEU A 285 16.14 19.44 -9.49
C LEU A 285 15.65 18.22 -10.29
N ASP A 286 15.87 17.02 -9.75
CA ASP A 286 15.43 15.80 -10.38
C ASP A 286 13.92 15.71 -10.49
N ALA A 287 13.18 16.07 -9.44
CA ALA A 287 11.72 16.12 -9.46
C ALA A 287 11.19 17.07 -10.55
N ALA A 288 11.75 18.29 -10.65
CA ALA A 288 11.36 19.26 -11.66
C ALA A 288 11.64 18.75 -13.09
N MET A 289 12.82 18.15 -13.31
CA MET A 289 13.20 17.56 -14.59
C MET A 289 12.26 16.43 -15.00
N LYS A 290 11.98 15.50 -14.08
CA LYS A 290 11.08 14.38 -14.33
C LYS A 290 9.67 14.83 -14.68
N GLY A 291 9.13 15.81 -13.96
CA GLY A 291 7.80 16.36 -14.25
C GLY A 291 7.65 16.82 -15.69
N LYS A 292 8.63 17.60 -16.19
CA LYS A 292 8.62 18.10 -17.58
C LYS A 292 8.85 16.97 -18.61
N MET A 293 9.74 16.01 -18.33
CA MET A 293 10.00 14.88 -19.23
C MET A 293 8.82 13.89 -19.32
N ASN A 294 8.11 13.66 -18.22
CA ASN A 294 6.93 12.79 -18.20
C ASN A 294 5.75 13.43 -18.96
N GLY A 295 5.62 14.76 -18.89
CA GLY A 295 4.69 15.52 -19.74
C GLY A 295 4.98 15.38 -21.24
N LEU A 296 6.26 15.42 -21.63
CA LEU A 296 6.69 15.19 -23.01
C LEU A 296 6.36 13.77 -23.48
N THR A 297 6.68 12.76 -22.66
CA THR A 297 6.39 11.35 -22.96
C THR A 297 4.90 11.13 -23.19
N SER A 298 4.05 11.65 -22.30
CA SER A 298 2.59 11.56 -22.42
C SER A 298 2.06 12.21 -23.70
N SER A 299 2.63 13.36 -24.09
CA SER A 299 2.27 14.07 -25.32
C SER A 299 2.63 13.27 -26.58
N ILE A 300 3.78 12.57 -26.57
CA ILE A 300 4.19 11.69 -27.68
C ILE A 300 3.23 10.50 -27.80
N ILE A 301 2.89 9.87 -26.68
CA ILE A 301 2.02 8.69 -26.65
C ILE A 301 0.63 9.04 -27.16
N SER A 302 0.03 10.12 -26.65
CA SER A 302 -1.33 10.53 -27.03
C SER A 302 -1.45 10.93 -28.50
N LYS A 303 -0.38 11.44 -29.12
CA LYS A 303 -0.40 11.85 -30.53
C LYS A 303 -0.10 10.70 -31.48
N CYS A 304 0.77 9.77 -31.07
CA CYS A 304 1.20 8.65 -31.92
C CYS A 304 0.28 7.43 -31.84
N LEU A 305 -0.34 7.16 -30.69
CA LEU A 305 -1.17 5.96 -30.48
C LEU A 305 -2.62 6.38 -30.17
N PRO A 306 -3.64 5.77 -30.81
CA PRO A 306 -3.56 4.69 -31.81
C PRO A 306 -3.39 5.18 -33.26
N ASP A 307 -3.68 6.44 -33.56
CA ASP A 307 -3.90 6.94 -34.93
C ASP A 307 -2.64 6.94 -35.82
N GLY A 308 -1.46 6.92 -35.20
CA GLY A 308 -0.18 6.89 -35.89
C GLY A 308 0.28 5.50 -36.32
N LEU A 309 -0.42 4.42 -36.01
CA LEU A 309 -0.04 3.05 -36.39
C LEU A 309 -0.42 2.70 -37.83
N VAL A 310 0.37 1.83 -38.47
CA VAL A 310 0.08 1.34 -39.83
C VAL A 310 -1.18 0.48 -39.86
N LYS A 311 -1.32 -0.42 -38.88
CA LYS A 311 -2.53 -1.21 -38.66
C LYS A 311 -3.26 -0.68 -37.44
N LEU A 312 -4.55 -0.46 -37.61
CA LEU A 312 -5.44 -0.04 -36.53
C LEU A 312 -6.15 -1.26 -35.91
N PHE A 313 -6.64 -1.08 -34.71
CA PHE A 313 -7.61 -1.97 -34.10
C PHE A 313 -8.86 -2.11 -35.01
N PRO A 314 -9.47 -3.30 -35.16
CA PRO A 314 -9.16 -4.59 -34.52
C PRO A 314 -8.15 -5.48 -35.27
N ALA A 315 -7.65 -5.06 -36.43
CA ALA A 315 -6.74 -5.85 -37.26
C ALA A 315 -5.32 -5.96 -36.66
N ASN A 316 -4.89 -4.96 -35.90
CA ASN A 316 -3.60 -4.94 -35.21
C ASN A 316 -3.58 -5.93 -34.02
N GLY A 317 -2.74 -6.97 -34.11
CA GLY A 317 -2.64 -8.00 -33.08
C GLY A 317 -2.13 -7.50 -31.73
N MET A 318 -1.13 -6.60 -31.73
CA MET A 318 -0.56 -6.03 -30.50
C MET A 318 -1.56 -5.15 -29.76
N GLN A 319 -2.29 -4.29 -30.49
CA GLN A 319 -3.36 -3.48 -29.89
C GLN A 319 -4.51 -4.35 -29.40
N LEU A 320 -4.88 -5.39 -30.15
CA LEU A 320 -5.94 -6.30 -29.75
C LEU A 320 -5.60 -6.98 -28.41
N MET A 321 -4.36 -7.42 -28.20
CA MET A 321 -3.92 -8.01 -26.93
C MET A 321 -3.94 -7.01 -25.76
N THR A 322 -3.44 -5.80 -25.98
CA THR A 322 -3.24 -4.81 -24.90
C THR A 322 -4.53 -4.08 -24.52
N VAL A 323 -5.35 -3.70 -25.50
CA VAL A 323 -6.63 -3.00 -25.28
C VAL A 323 -7.67 -3.95 -24.67
N SER A 324 -7.72 -5.21 -25.12
CA SER A 324 -8.63 -6.23 -24.54
C SER A 324 -8.19 -6.72 -23.15
N GLY A 325 -6.94 -6.44 -22.76
CA GLY A 325 -6.36 -6.89 -21.49
C GLY A 325 -5.90 -8.35 -21.50
N ALA A 326 -5.72 -8.96 -22.67
CA ALA A 326 -5.23 -10.33 -22.79
C ALA A 326 -3.80 -10.48 -22.25
N LYS A 327 -2.88 -9.62 -22.70
CA LYS A 327 -1.49 -9.54 -22.22
C LYS A 327 -0.88 -8.18 -22.59
N GLY A 328 -0.07 -7.64 -21.68
CA GLY A 328 0.57 -6.33 -21.84
C GLY A 328 -0.35 -5.14 -21.57
N SER A 329 0.23 -3.95 -21.59
CA SER A 329 -0.43 -2.66 -21.35
C SER A 329 -0.14 -1.65 -22.47
N ASN A 330 -0.86 -0.53 -22.47
CA ASN A 330 -0.58 0.59 -23.39
C ASN A 330 0.84 1.15 -23.20
N VAL A 331 1.40 1.06 -21.99
CA VAL A 331 2.78 1.46 -21.71
C VAL A 331 3.75 0.58 -22.50
N ASN A 332 3.55 -0.73 -22.53
CA ASN A 332 4.42 -1.64 -23.29
C ASN A 332 4.38 -1.33 -24.80
N VAL A 333 3.18 -1.08 -25.36
CA VAL A 333 3.06 -0.68 -26.78
C VAL A 333 3.78 0.65 -27.03
N SER A 334 3.67 1.60 -26.10
CA SER A 334 4.32 2.90 -26.23
C SER A 334 5.84 2.81 -26.19
N GLN A 335 6.43 1.96 -25.35
CA GLN A 335 7.87 1.77 -25.28
C GLN A 335 8.42 1.07 -26.54
N ILE A 336 7.63 0.17 -27.13
CA ILE A 336 8.00 -0.51 -28.37
C ILE A 336 7.93 0.44 -29.56
N SER A 337 6.80 1.15 -29.74
CA SER A 337 6.52 1.91 -30.96
C SER A 337 6.86 3.41 -30.87
N CYS A 338 6.86 4.02 -29.69
CA CYS A 338 7.08 5.46 -29.49
C CYS A 338 8.47 5.77 -28.91
N CYS A 339 8.64 5.63 -27.59
CA CYS A 339 9.88 5.88 -26.85
C CYS A 339 9.84 5.21 -25.46
N LEU A 340 11.00 4.90 -24.88
CA LEU A 340 11.08 4.35 -23.52
C LEU A 340 10.72 5.39 -22.43
N GLY A 341 11.09 6.67 -22.65
CA GLY A 341 10.82 7.75 -21.71
C GLY A 341 11.90 7.93 -20.64
N GLN A 342 11.57 8.65 -19.56
CA GLN A 342 12.49 8.91 -18.45
C GLN A 342 12.75 7.60 -17.67
N GLN A 343 14.03 7.26 -17.45
CA GLN A 343 14.39 6.19 -16.50
C GLN A 343 14.52 6.78 -15.10
N GLU A 344 13.94 6.09 -14.13
CA GLU A 344 13.89 6.50 -12.72
C GLU A 344 14.52 5.41 -11.85
N LEU A 345 15.28 5.83 -10.85
CA LEU A 345 15.98 4.96 -9.90
C LEU A 345 15.69 5.47 -8.48
N GLU A 346 15.10 4.64 -7.63
CA GLU A 346 14.73 4.98 -6.24
C GLU A 346 13.88 6.26 -6.12
N GLY A 347 13.04 6.53 -7.13
CA GLY A 347 12.25 7.76 -7.20
C GLY A 347 13.07 9.01 -7.58
N ARG A 348 14.33 8.85 -7.99
CA ARG A 348 15.22 9.90 -8.51
C ARG A 348 15.57 9.65 -9.98
N ARG A 349 16.38 10.52 -10.58
CA ARG A 349 16.94 10.30 -11.92
C ARG A 349 18.20 9.43 -11.83
N VAL A 350 18.84 9.23 -12.97
CA VAL A 350 20.12 8.53 -13.07
C VAL A 350 21.15 9.17 -12.13
N PRO A 351 21.88 8.37 -11.33
CA PRO A 351 22.90 8.89 -10.41
C PRO A 351 24.04 9.56 -11.17
N ILE A 352 24.61 10.59 -10.53
CA ILE A 352 25.70 11.39 -11.09
C ILE A 352 26.98 11.06 -10.31
N MET A 353 28.10 10.88 -11.02
CA MET A 353 29.41 10.67 -10.41
C MET A 353 29.92 11.94 -9.73
N VAL A 354 30.89 11.82 -8.82
CA VAL A 354 31.57 12.96 -8.16
C VAL A 354 32.13 13.98 -9.17
N SER A 355 32.47 13.54 -10.39
CA SER A 355 32.92 14.42 -11.48
C SER A 355 31.81 15.26 -12.13
N GLY A 356 30.57 15.16 -11.67
CA GLY A 356 29.40 15.82 -12.27
C GLY A 356 28.88 15.16 -13.55
N LYS A 357 29.34 13.94 -13.85
CA LYS A 357 28.97 13.18 -15.06
C LYS A 357 28.06 12.01 -14.72
N SER A 358 27.01 11.79 -15.50
CA SER A 358 26.20 10.57 -15.42
C SER A 358 26.86 9.38 -16.12
N LEU A 359 27.58 9.62 -17.22
CA LEU A 359 28.45 8.64 -17.88
C LEU A 359 29.75 9.30 -18.38
N PRO A 360 30.83 8.53 -18.58
CA PRO A 360 32.08 9.05 -19.13
C PRO A 360 31.93 9.74 -20.49
N SER A 361 30.91 9.35 -21.27
CA SER A 361 30.62 9.93 -22.59
C SER A 361 29.95 11.30 -22.54
N PHE A 362 29.43 11.73 -21.39
CA PHE A 362 28.81 13.04 -21.23
C PHE A 362 29.80 14.04 -20.64
N VAL A 363 29.57 15.32 -20.94
CA VAL A 363 30.33 16.41 -20.32
C VAL A 363 29.87 16.58 -18.86
N PRO A 364 30.74 17.11 -17.97
CA PRO A 364 30.33 17.45 -16.61
C PRO A 364 29.14 18.43 -16.62
N PHE A 365 28.15 18.17 -15.77
CA PHE A 365 26.95 18.99 -15.59
C PHE A 365 26.14 19.18 -16.89
N ASP A 366 26.07 18.14 -17.71
CA ASP A 366 25.25 18.13 -18.92
C ASP A 366 23.75 18.24 -18.56
N THR A 367 23.12 19.32 -19.03
CA THR A 367 21.69 19.61 -18.78
C THR A 367 20.76 18.96 -19.80
N SER A 368 21.29 18.23 -20.77
CA SER A 368 20.46 17.51 -21.73
C SER A 368 19.63 16.43 -21.03
N ALA A 369 18.36 16.30 -21.46
CA ALA A 369 17.46 15.28 -20.91
C ALA A 369 18.06 13.86 -21.01
N ARG A 370 18.79 13.61 -22.10
CA ARG A 370 19.46 12.34 -22.38
C ARG A 370 20.55 12.00 -21.36
N ALA A 371 21.33 12.98 -20.90
CA ALA A 371 22.37 12.77 -19.90
C ALA A 371 21.78 12.34 -18.55
N GLY A 372 20.58 12.80 -18.21
CA GLY A 372 19.88 12.40 -16.99
C GLY A 372 18.83 11.31 -17.19
N GLY A 373 19.02 10.41 -18.15
CA GLY A 373 18.24 9.17 -18.26
C GLY A 373 16.98 9.22 -19.11
N PHE A 374 16.72 10.30 -19.87
CA PHE A 374 15.60 10.33 -20.81
C PHE A 374 15.93 9.56 -22.11
N ILE A 375 15.25 8.45 -22.34
CA ILE A 375 15.46 7.59 -23.50
C ILE A 375 14.45 7.93 -24.60
N SER A 376 14.92 8.69 -25.59
CA SER A 376 14.17 9.00 -26.82
C SER A 376 14.04 7.81 -27.79
N GLY A 377 14.92 6.82 -27.65
CA GLY A 377 14.88 5.56 -28.40
C GLY A 377 13.68 4.69 -28.04
N ARG A 378 13.40 3.69 -28.90
CA ARG A 378 12.31 2.72 -28.74
C ARG A 378 12.81 1.32 -29.07
N PHE A 379 12.18 0.28 -28.53
CA PHE A 379 12.63 -1.09 -28.80
C PHE A 379 12.60 -1.46 -30.29
N LEU A 380 11.63 -0.94 -31.04
CA LEU A 380 11.48 -1.23 -32.48
C LEU A 380 12.71 -0.84 -33.33
N THR A 381 13.38 0.26 -33.00
CA THR A 381 14.53 0.78 -33.77
C THR A 381 15.85 0.65 -33.02
N GLY A 382 15.83 0.06 -31.82
CA GLY A 382 16.96 0.03 -30.90
C GLY A 382 17.13 1.33 -30.10
N ILE A 383 17.92 1.20 -29.03
CA ILE A 383 18.33 2.28 -28.13
C ILE A 383 19.84 2.50 -28.24
N LYS A 384 20.30 3.73 -28.03
CA LYS A 384 21.72 4.08 -28.16
C LYS A 384 22.54 3.51 -26.98
N PRO A 385 23.87 3.33 -27.09
CA PRO A 385 24.68 2.74 -26.02
C PRO A 385 24.58 3.43 -24.66
N GLN A 386 24.52 4.77 -24.63
CA GLN A 386 24.33 5.52 -23.37
C GLN A 386 22.95 5.25 -22.75
N GLU A 387 21.91 5.18 -23.58
CA GLU A 387 20.53 4.93 -23.16
C GLU A 387 20.36 3.47 -22.71
N TYR A 388 21.02 2.55 -23.38
CA TYR A 388 21.08 1.14 -23.02
C TYR A 388 21.60 0.95 -21.60
N TYR A 389 22.70 1.62 -21.24
CA TYR A 389 23.26 1.51 -19.90
C TYR A 389 22.31 2.01 -18.81
N PHE A 390 21.65 3.15 -19.02
CA PHE A 390 20.64 3.65 -18.08
C PHE A 390 19.42 2.73 -17.98
N HIS A 391 19.01 2.12 -19.09
CA HIS A 391 17.95 1.13 -19.06
C HIS A 391 18.33 -0.12 -18.27
N CYS A 392 19.58 -0.58 -18.37
CA CYS A 392 20.09 -1.69 -17.57
C CYS A 392 20.10 -1.36 -16.07
N MET A 393 20.42 -0.12 -15.68
CA MET A 393 20.34 0.31 -14.27
C MET A 393 18.90 0.15 -13.73
N ALA A 394 17.92 0.69 -14.46
CA ALA A 394 16.51 0.62 -14.07
C ALA A 394 16.00 -0.82 -14.00
N GLY A 395 16.40 -1.68 -14.95
CA GLY A 395 16.07 -3.10 -14.91
C GLY A 395 16.66 -3.83 -13.70
N ARG A 396 17.88 -3.48 -13.28
CA ARG A 396 18.58 -4.14 -12.16
C ARG A 396 17.99 -3.75 -10.81
N GLU A 397 17.49 -2.53 -10.64
CA GLU A 397 16.83 -2.08 -9.41
C GLU A 397 15.64 -2.99 -9.06
N GLY A 398 14.75 -3.25 -10.02
CA GLY A 398 13.59 -4.12 -9.80
C GLY A 398 13.96 -5.55 -9.40
N LEU A 399 15.08 -6.07 -9.92
CA LEU A 399 15.61 -7.38 -9.54
C LEU A 399 16.16 -7.41 -8.11
N ILE A 400 16.89 -6.37 -7.71
CA ILE A 400 17.43 -6.23 -6.35
C ILE A 400 16.29 -6.13 -5.33
N ASP A 401 15.28 -5.33 -5.64
CA ASP A 401 14.12 -5.16 -4.76
C ASP A 401 13.37 -6.48 -4.53
N THR A 402 13.19 -7.26 -5.59
CA THR A 402 12.58 -8.60 -5.51
C THR A 402 13.43 -9.55 -4.65
N ALA A 403 14.75 -9.51 -4.80
CA ALA A 403 15.66 -10.38 -4.03
C ALA A 403 15.70 -10.03 -2.54
N VAL A 404 15.63 -8.75 -2.16
CA VAL A 404 15.84 -8.31 -0.77
C VAL A 404 14.53 -8.21 0.02
N LYS A 405 13.42 -7.79 -0.61
CA LYS A 405 12.20 -7.42 0.13
C LYS A 405 11.22 -8.59 0.35
N THR A 406 11.33 -9.66 -0.43
CA THR A 406 10.40 -10.80 -0.40
C THR A 406 10.36 -11.51 0.95
N SER A 407 11.51 -11.77 1.58
CA SER A 407 11.59 -12.47 2.88
C SER A 407 10.84 -11.75 4.01
N ARG A 408 10.85 -10.41 4.01
CA ARG A 408 10.25 -9.58 5.06
C ARG A 408 8.73 -9.70 5.13
N SER A 409 8.08 -9.87 3.97
CA SER A 409 6.62 -10.02 3.89
C SER A 409 6.13 -11.33 4.50
N GLY A 410 6.88 -12.43 4.31
CA GLY A 410 6.54 -13.74 4.88
C GLY A 410 6.58 -13.76 6.41
N TYR A 411 7.56 -13.08 7.01
CA TYR A 411 7.64 -12.96 8.47
C TYR A 411 6.46 -12.17 9.05
N LEU A 412 6.11 -11.03 8.42
CA LEU A 412 4.94 -10.24 8.82
C LEU A 412 3.64 -11.06 8.78
N GLN A 413 3.43 -11.84 7.71
CA GLN A 413 2.25 -12.70 7.59
C GLN A 413 2.20 -13.77 8.69
N ARG A 414 3.33 -14.41 9.00
CA ARG A 414 3.41 -15.41 10.09
C ARG A 414 3.04 -14.78 11.43
N CYS A 415 3.55 -13.58 11.73
CA CYS A 415 3.27 -12.88 12.98
C CYS A 415 1.77 -12.60 13.14
N LEU A 416 1.15 -12.06 12.10
CA LEU A 416 -0.30 -11.83 12.05
C LEU A 416 -1.10 -13.14 12.22
N MET A 417 -0.74 -14.18 11.46
CA MET A 417 -1.45 -15.46 11.51
C MET A 417 -1.40 -16.09 12.90
N LYS A 418 -0.26 -16.05 13.58
CA LYS A 418 -0.09 -16.66 14.91
C LYS A 418 -0.86 -15.94 16.01
N HIS A 419 -0.99 -14.63 15.94
CA HIS A 419 -1.79 -13.88 16.92
C HIS A 419 -3.29 -14.01 16.64
N LEU A 420 -3.69 -14.12 15.36
CA LEU A 420 -5.10 -14.15 14.95
C LEU A 420 -5.63 -15.56 14.66
N GLU A 421 -4.88 -16.62 14.95
CA GLU A 421 -5.32 -17.99 14.62
C GLU A 421 -6.58 -18.42 15.39
N GLY A 422 -6.76 -17.92 16.62
CA GLY A 422 -7.92 -18.22 17.46
C GLY A 422 -9.16 -17.37 17.15
N ALA A 423 -9.01 -16.26 16.41
CA ALA A 423 -10.09 -15.31 16.18
C ALA A 423 -11.12 -15.85 15.16
N ARG A 424 -12.33 -16.14 15.65
CA ARG A 424 -13.43 -16.74 14.89
C ARG A 424 -14.78 -16.12 15.22
N VAL A 425 -15.75 -16.29 14.31
CA VAL A 425 -17.14 -15.86 14.55
C VAL A 425 -17.87 -16.90 15.40
N HIS A 426 -18.54 -16.48 16.47
CA HIS A 426 -19.36 -17.32 17.32
C HIS A 426 -20.85 -17.31 16.91
N TYR A 427 -21.62 -18.28 17.40
CA TYR A 427 -23.05 -18.43 17.10
C TYR A 427 -23.93 -17.24 17.52
N ASP A 428 -23.43 -16.39 18.42
CA ASP A 428 -24.08 -15.14 18.83
C ASP A 428 -23.71 -13.94 17.95
N ALA A 429 -22.99 -14.15 16.84
CA ALA A 429 -22.45 -13.16 15.90
C ALA A 429 -21.18 -12.43 16.35
N THR A 430 -20.72 -12.62 17.59
CA THR A 430 -19.51 -11.96 18.10
C THR A 430 -18.26 -12.61 17.51
N VAL A 431 -17.21 -11.82 17.32
CA VAL A 431 -15.88 -12.32 16.99
C VAL A 431 -15.10 -12.43 18.29
N ARG A 432 -14.62 -13.63 18.60
CA ARG A 432 -13.88 -13.89 19.83
C ARG A 432 -12.56 -14.60 19.53
N ASP A 433 -11.59 -14.39 20.41
CA ASP A 433 -10.37 -15.19 20.42
C ASP A 433 -10.60 -16.53 21.15
N SER A 434 -9.62 -17.42 21.08
CA SER A 434 -9.66 -18.78 21.61
C SER A 434 -9.86 -18.87 23.13
N ASP A 435 -9.52 -17.83 23.88
CA ASP A 435 -9.75 -17.69 25.31
C ASP A 435 -11.18 -17.24 25.68
N GLY A 436 -12.00 -16.89 24.67
CA GLY A 436 -13.34 -16.37 24.83
C GLY A 436 -13.44 -14.84 24.92
N SER A 437 -12.31 -14.13 24.86
CA SER A 437 -12.27 -12.66 24.82
C SER A 437 -12.96 -12.13 23.56
N ILE A 438 -13.85 -11.15 23.74
CA ILE A 438 -14.62 -10.56 22.62
C ILE A 438 -13.77 -9.47 21.95
N LEU A 439 -13.46 -9.65 20.67
CA LEU A 439 -12.75 -8.67 19.85
C LEU A 439 -13.72 -7.74 19.11
N GLN A 440 -14.80 -8.28 18.55
CA GLN A 440 -15.84 -7.50 17.88
C GLN A 440 -17.24 -8.03 18.23
N PHE A 441 -18.23 -7.14 18.32
CA PHE A 441 -19.62 -7.54 18.50
C PHE A 441 -20.25 -8.11 17.22
N PHE A 442 -19.83 -7.60 16.07
CA PHE A 442 -20.17 -8.10 14.75
C PHE A 442 -18.92 -8.00 13.87
N TYR A 443 -18.67 -9.04 13.08
CA TYR A 443 -17.55 -9.01 12.14
C TYR A 443 -17.66 -7.79 11.21
N GLY A 444 -16.68 -6.91 11.27
CA GLY A 444 -16.64 -5.73 10.39
C GLY A 444 -17.77 -4.72 10.61
N GLU A 445 -18.35 -4.69 11.81
CA GLU A 445 -19.46 -3.83 12.24
C GLU A 445 -20.82 -4.10 11.56
N ASP A 446 -20.87 -4.90 10.49
CA ASP A 446 -22.09 -5.21 9.73
C ASP A 446 -22.42 -6.71 9.62
N GLY A 447 -21.50 -7.59 10.04
CA GLY A 447 -21.66 -9.04 10.06
C GLY A 447 -21.65 -9.70 8.66
N LEU A 448 -21.23 -8.97 7.61
CA LEU A 448 -21.24 -9.47 6.25
C LEU A 448 -19.95 -10.21 5.90
N ASP A 449 -20.08 -11.27 5.12
CA ASP A 449 -18.96 -11.96 4.48
C ASP A 449 -18.45 -11.14 3.28
N VAL A 450 -17.13 -10.91 3.23
CA VAL A 450 -16.46 -10.15 2.17
C VAL A 450 -16.70 -10.77 0.78
N THR A 451 -16.82 -12.10 0.70
CA THR A 451 -17.08 -12.80 -0.57
C THR A 451 -18.54 -12.65 -1.02
N LYS A 452 -19.50 -12.39 -0.12
CA LYS A 452 -20.93 -12.37 -0.45
C LYS A 452 -21.51 -10.96 -0.64
N GLN A 453 -20.70 -9.90 -0.50
CA GLN A 453 -21.18 -8.50 -0.47
C GLN A 453 -21.13 -7.73 -1.80
N LYS A 454 -20.30 -8.08 -2.79
CA LYS A 454 -20.06 -7.23 -3.97
C LYS A 454 -21.37 -6.85 -4.72
N HIS A 455 -22.28 -7.80 -4.93
CA HIS A 455 -23.57 -7.54 -5.59
C HIS A 455 -24.67 -7.02 -4.64
N LEU A 456 -24.41 -6.88 -3.34
CA LEU A 456 -25.42 -6.49 -2.36
C LEU A 456 -25.95 -5.06 -2.60
N ARG A 457 -25.08 -4.13 -2.99
CA ARG A 457 -25.45 -2.74 -3.31
C ARG A 457 -25.79 -2.51 -4.79
N GLN A 458 -25.69 -3.54 -5.64
CA GLN A 458 -26.04 -3.46 -7.06
C GLN A 458 -27.55 -3.64 -7.26
N PHE A 459 -28.33 -2.65 -6.79
CA PHE A 459 -29.79 -2.73 -6.77
C PHE A 459 -30.39 -2.85 -8.17
N ARG A 460 -29.80 -2.16 -9.17
CA ARG A 460 -30.24 -2.27 -10.58
C ARG A 460 -30.16 -3.71 -11.09
N PHE A 461 -29.01 -4.35 -10.92
CA PHE A 461 -28.81 -5.74 -11.34
C PHE A 461 -29.78 -6.69 -10.63
N CYS A 462 -29.99 -6.50 -9.32
CA CYS A 462 -30.93 -7.31 -8.56
C CYS A 462 -32.39 -7.08 -9.01
N ALA A 463 -32.76 -5.84 -9.36
CA ALA A 463 -34.09 -5.48 -9.83
C ALA A 463 -34.41 -6.03 -11.24
N GLU A 464 -33.40 -6.11 -12.11
CA GLU A 464 -33.50 -6.72 -13.44
C GLU A 464 -33.62 -8.26 -13.37
N ASN A 465 -33.14 -8.90 -12.29
CA ASN A 465 -33.03 -10.35 -12.13
C ASN A 465 -33.82 -10.93 -10.93
N ILE A 466 -34.94 -10.29 -10.54
CA ILE A 466 -35.75 -10.69 -9.38
C ILE A 466 -36.14 -12.17 -9.44
N ASP A 467 -36.59 -12.65 -10.60
CA ASP A 467 -37.10 -14.02 -10.76
C ASP A 467 -35.98 -15.07 -10.55
N ALA A 468 -34.76 -14.78 -11.01
CA ALA A 468 -33.60 -15.64 -10.80
C ALA A 468 -33.17 -15.67 -9.32
N LEU A 469 -33.17 -14.51 -8.66
CA LEU A 469 -32.82 -14.40 -7.24
C LEU A 469 -33.87 -15.08 -6.33
N LEU A 470 -35.15 -14.98 -6.65
CA LEU A 470 -36.22 -15.69 -5.93
C LEU A 470 -36.04 -17.21 -6.05
N ALA A 471 -35.71 -17.71 -7.24
CA ALA A 471 -35.44 -19.13 -7.46
C ALA A 471 -34.20 -19.62 -6.70
N ARG A 472 -33.19 -18.76 -6.52
CA ARG A 472 -31.97 -19.06 -5.74
C ARG A 472 -32.24 -19.10 -4.24
N TYR A 473 -32.86 -18.05 -3.68
CA TYR A 473 -33.01 -17.89 -2.23
C TYR A 473 -34.23 -18.60 -1.65
N LYS A 474 -35.20 -19.01 -2.48
CA LYS A 474 -36.38 -19.80 -2.12
C LYS A 474 -37.04 -19.33 -0.81
N PRO A 475 -37.64 -18.13 -0.81
CA PRO A 475 -38.22 -17.54 0.40
C PRO A 475 -39.29 -18.44 1.05
N ASP A 476 -39.99 -19.27 0.27
CA ASP A 476 -41.02 -20.21 0.73
C ASP A 476 -40.51 -21.20 1.79
N GLU A 477 -39.23 -21.61 1.72
CA GLU A 477 -38.62 -22.52 2.70
C GLU A 477 -38.28 -21.81 4.04
N LEU A 478 -38.25 -20.48 4.04
CA LEU A 478 -37.78 -19.63 5.15
C LEU A 478 -38.91 -18.89 5.87
N ALA A 479 -40.08 -18.74 5.25
CA ALA A 479 -41.20 -17.93 5.74
C ALA A 479 -41.65 -18.27 7.19
N ASN A 480 -41.57 -19.54 7.59
CA ASN A 480 -41.99 -19.98 8.94
C ASN A 480 -40.86 -19.96 9.99
N LYS A 481 -39.63 -19.64 9.59
CA LYS A 481 -38.43 -19.70 10.46
C LYS A 481 -37.88 -18.33 10.86
N ILE A 482 -38.30 -17.27 10.17
CA ILE A 482 -37.75 -15.91 10.28
C ILE A 482 -38.88 -14.94 10.64
N ASP A 483 -38.60 -13.97 11.51
CA ASP A 483 -39.55 -12.90 11.85
C ASP A 483 -39.36 -11.70 10.91
N GLU A 484 -40.44 -11.28 10.25
CA GLU A 484 -40.45 -10.19 9.26
C GLU A 484 -40.81 -8.81 9.84
N GLU A 485 -41.53 -8.77 10.96
CA GLU A 485 -42.19 -7.54 11.42
C GLU A 485 -41.39 -6.80 12.49
N LEU A 486 -40.77 -7.53 13.42
CA LEU A 486 -40.19 -6.95 14.63
C LEU A 486 -39.02 -6.01 14.30
N ALA A 487 -38.14 -6.39 13.37
CA ALA A 487 -37.01 -5.56 12.97
C ALA A 487 -37.45 -4.27 12.30
N THR A 488 -38.42 -4.33 11.39
CA THR A 488 -38.93 -3.15 10.68
C THR A 488 -39.61 -2.16 11.64
N LYS A 489 -40.33 -2.67 12.65
CA LYS A 489 -40.93 -1.82 13.72
C LYS A 489 -39.85 -1.16 14.59
N THR A 490 -38.81 -1.91 14.93
CA THR A 490 -37.71 -1.43 15.79
C THR A 490 -36.86 -0.38 15.08
N ALA A 491 -36.50 -0.60 13.82
CA ALA A 491 -35.78 0.38 12.98
C ALA A 491 -36.52 1.73 12.89
N LYS A 492 -37.85 1.69 12.71
CA LYS A 492 -38.69 2.92 12.70
C LYS A 492 -38.72 3.64 14.05
N LYS A 493 -38.74 2.90 15.17
CA LYS A 493 -38.67 3.49 16.52
C LYS A 493 -37.32 4.16 16.77
N ILE A 494 -36.23 3.53 16.36
CA ILE A 494 -34.87 4.07 16.51
C ILE A 494 -34.73 5.38 15.73
N LYS A 495 -35.08 5.39 14.43
CA LYS A 495 -35.05 6.60 13.59
C LYS A 495 -35.90 7.75 14.16
N LYS A 496 -37.01 7.45 14.85
CA LYS A 496 -37.93 8.46 15.41
C LYS A 496 -37.43 9.08 16.70
N HIS A 497 -36.74 8.32 17.55
CA HIS A 497 -36.32 8.77 18.88
C HIS A 497 -34.86 9.26 18.93
N GLY A 498 -34.10 9.16 17.83
CA GLY A 498 -32.71 9.62 17.77
C GLY A 498 -31.79 8.91 18.75
N TYR A 499 -32.06 7.62 19.04
CA TYR A 499 -31.18 6.80 19.87
C TYR A 499 -29.81 6.63 19.18
N SER A 500 -28.73 6.50 19.97
CA SER A 500 -27.42 6.07 19.45
C SER A 500 -27.40 4.60 19.01
N ASP A 501 -28.36 3.79 19.49
CA ASP A 501 -28.38 2.35 19.23
C ASP A 501 -28.85 2.05 17.81
N THR A 502 -28.16 1.12 17.15
CA THR A 502 -28.55 0.62 15.82
C THR A 502 -29.53 -0.55 15.90
N THR A 503 -30.20 -0.85 14.78
CA THR A 503 -31.08 -2.02 14.69
C THR A 503 -30.34 -3.33 14.94
N LEU A 504 -29.09 -3.43 14.48
CA LEU A 504 -28.20 -4.59 14.66
C LEU A 504 -27.85 -4.83 16.14
N SER A 505 -27.69 -3.76 16.92
CA SER A 505 -27.40 -3.87 18.36
C SER A 505 -28.55 -4.51 19.15
N LYS A 506 -29.81 -4.28 18.75
CA LYS A 506 -31.00 -4.79 19.47
C LYS A 506 -31.47 -6.15 18.96
N LEU A 507 -31.29 -6.44 17.69
CA LEU A 507 -31.85 -7.63 17.04
C LEU A 507 -30.79 -8.32 16.19
N SER A 508 -30.57 -9.61 16.45
CA SER A 508 -29.62 -10.41 15.69
C SER A 508 -30.00 -10.49 14.19
N PRO A 509 -29.04 -10.22 13.28
CA PRO A 509 -29.29 -10.28 11.84
C PRO A 509 -29.55 -11.69 11.32
N TYR A 510 -29.17 -12.73 12.08
CA TYR A 510 -29.36 -14.14 11.69
C TYR A 510 -30.82 -14.61 11.78
N ARG A 511 -31.65 -13.95 12.61
CA ARG A 511 -33.03 -14.38 12.88
C ARG A 511 -34.10 -13.39 12.43
N TYR A 512 -33.81 -12.10 12.44
CA TYR A 512 -34.81 -11.05 12.21
C TYR A 512 -34.60 -10.40 10.84
N LEU A 513 -35.57 -10.60 9.93
CA LEU A 513 -35.49 -10.04 8.58
C LEU A 513 -35.63 -8.52 8.62
N GLY A 514 -34.60 -7.82 8.11
CA GLY A 514 -34.56 -6.37 8.13
C GLY A 514 -33.76 -5.79 9.30
N SER A 515 -33.13 -6.61 10.15
CA SER A 515 -32.01 -6.17 10.96
C SER A 515 -30.77 -6.10 10.06
N THR A 516 -30.54 -4.92 9.48
CA THR A 516 -29.45 -4.65 8.52
C THR A 516 -28.67 -3.42 8.95
N SER A 517 -27.47 -3.21 8.39
CA SER A 517 -26.73 -1.97 8.58
C SER A 517 -27.51 -0.76 8.06
N GLU A 518 -27.35 0.39 8.74
CA GLU A 518 -28.07 1.63 8.39
C GLU A 518 -27.66 2.14 7.01
N THR A 519 -26.37 2.04 6.69
CA THR A 519 -25.84 2.40 5.38
C THR A 519 -26.49 1.61 4.24
N PHE A 520 -26.81 0.33 4.46
CA PHE A 520 -27.52 -0.49 3.49
C PHE A 520 -29.00 -0.16 3.43
N ALA A 521 -29.65 0.00 4.58
CA ALA A 521 -31.07 0.35 4.66
C ALA A 521 -31.36 1.68 3.97
N ASP A 522 -30.56 2.71 4.24
CA ASP A 522 -30.73 4.03 3.63
C ASP A 522 -30.43 4.01 2.11
N ALA A 523 -29.47 3.20 1.67
CA ALA A 523 -29.19 3.03 0.24
C ALA A 523 -30.34 2.32 -0.49
N LEU A 524 -30.95 1.31 0.15
CA LEU A 524 -32.11 0.61 -0.38
C LEU A 524 -33.33 1.53 -0.44
N ASP A 525 -33.62 2.26 0.63
CA ASP A 525 -34.73 3.21 0.69
C ASP A 525 -34.58 4.27 -0.40
N LYS A 526 -33.42 4.92 -0.50
CA LYS A 526 -33.10 5.90 -1.55
C LYS A 526 -33.30 5.33 -2.95
N TYR A 527 -32.87 4.10 -3.22
CA TYR A 527 -33.05 3.47 -4.53
C TYR A 527 -34.52 3.21 -4.85
N THR A 528 -35.30 2.73 -3.87
CA THR A 528 -36.72 2.45 -4.06
C THR A 528 -37.57 3.71 -4.24
N GLU A 529 -37.20 4.82 -3.59
CA GLU A 529 -37.87 6.11 -3.73
C GLU A 529 -37.50 6.83 -5.03
N SER A 530 -36.20 6.94 -5.33
CA SER A 530 -35.73 7.67 -6.52
C SER A 530 -35.96 6.90 -7.83
N ASN A 531 -35.96 5.55 -7.78
CA ASN A 531 -36.08 4.62 -8.90
C ASN A 531 -35.45 5.14 -10.22
N PRO A 532 -34.12 5.36 -10.23
CA PRO A 532 -33.44 6.04 -11.33
C PRO A 532 -33.54 5.27 -12.66
N ASP A 533 -33.54 3.93 -12.60
CA ASP A 533 -33.53 3.05 -13.77
C ASP A 533 -34.93 2.72 -14.30
N LYS A 534 -36.01 3.09 -13.58
CA LYS A 534 -37.41 2.77 -13.91
C LYS A 534 -37.70 1.27 -14.10
N VAL A 535 -36.88 0.39 -13.52
CA VAL A 535 -37.02 -1.08 -13.61
C VAL A 535 -38.06 -1.63 -12.63
N LEU A 536 -38.25 -0.93 -11.49
CA LEU A 536 -39.21 -1.34 -10.45
C LEU A 536 -40.68 -1.06 -10.83
N TYR A 537 -40.95 -0.13 -11.76
CA TYR A 537 -42.28 0.22 -12.24
C TYR A 537 -42.54 -0.34 -13.64
N LYS A 538 -43.65 -1.06 -13.85
CA LYS A 538 -44.09 -1.41 -15.20
C LYS A 538 -45.13 -0.39 -15.69
N LYS A 539 -44.83 0.31 -16.79
CA LYS A 539 -45.68 1.36 -17.40
C LYS A 539 -47.13 0.92 -17.74
N HIS A 540 -47.39 -0.38 -17.83
CA HIS A 540 -48.69 -0.96 -18.22
C HIS A 540 -49.36 -1.82 -17.12
N LYS A 541 -48.94 -1.68 -15.85
CA LYS A 541 -49.57 -2.37 -14.70
C LYS A 541 -50.19 -1.38 -13.72
N THR A 542 -51.15 -1.85 -12.93
CA THR A 542 -51.83 -1.02 -11.92
C THR A 542 -50.86 -0.52 -10.84
N ASP A 543 -51.16 0.60 -10.20
CA ASP A 543 -50.35 1.14 -9.09
C ASP A 543 -50.20 0.14 -7.93
N PHE A 544 -51.21 -0.72 -7.73
CA PHE A 544 -51.18 -1.81 -6.75
C PHE A 544 -50.13 -2.89 -7.08
N ASP A 545 -50.03 -3.31 -8.34
CA ASP A 545 -49.03 -4.29 -8.79
C ASP A 545 -47.60 -3.75 -8.64
N ASN A 546 -47.43 -2.46 -8.90
CA ASN A 546 -46.17 -1.76 -8.78
C ASN A 546 -45.74 -1.63 -7.31
N ALA A 547 -46.66 -1.24 -6.42
CA ALA A 547 -46.42 -1.19 -4.98
C ALA A 547 -46.08 -2.57 -4.40
N THR A 548 -46.73 -3.63 -4.89
CA THR A 548 -46.43 -5.02 -4.50
C THR A 548 -45.02 -5.42 -4.93
N ARG A 549 -44.63 -5.12 -6.18
CA ARG A 549 -43.27 -5.42 -6.70
C ARG A 549 -42.17 -4.71 -5.92
N ILE A 550 -42.39 -3.47 -5.50
CA ILE A 550 -41.43 -2.72 -4.65
C ILE A 550 -41.27 -3.39 -3.30
N LYS A 551 -42.37 -3.76 -2.65
CA LYS A 551 -42.34 -4.49 -1.37
C LYS A 551 -41.62 -5.84 -1.51
N THR A 552 -41.93 -6.61 -2.55
CA THR A 552 -41.25 -7.87 -2.85
C THR A 552 -39.75 -7.65 -3.05
N PHE A 553 -39.35 -6.61 -3.77
CA PHE A 553 -37.94 -6.27 -3.97
C PHE A 553 -37.23 -5.89 -2.66
N GLN A 554 -37.85 -5.06 -1.81
CA GLN A 554 -37.30 -4.71 -0.50
C GLN A 554 -37.12 -5.94 0.39
N LEU A 555 -38.11 -6.85 0.43
CA LEU A 555 -38.02 -8.11 1.18
C LEU A 555 -36.92 -9.02 0.61
N LEU A 556 -36.83 -9.14 -0.71
CA LEU A 556 -35.78 -9.91 -1.38
C LEU A 556 -34.38 -9.36 -1.06
N MET A 557 -34.19 -8.04 -1.06
CA MET A 557 -32.90 -7.43 -0.73
C MET A 557 -32.52 -7.61 0.74
N LYS A 558 -33.50 -7.55 1.66
CA LYS A 558 -33.28 -7.90 3.07
C LYS A 558 -32.94 -9.38 3.25
N LEU A 559 -33.58 -10.26 2.50
CA LEU A 559 -33.28 -11.69 2.50
C LEU A 559 -31.87 -11.95 1.96
N LYS A 560 -31.49 -11.25 0.90
CA LYS A 560 -30.15 -11.29 0.32
C LYS A 560 -29.11 -10.85 1.35
N TYR A 561 -29.36 -9.78 2.12
CA TYR A 561 -28.49 -9.36 3.22
C TYR A 561 -28.28 -10.47 4.24
N LEU A 562 -29.36 -11.11 4.70
CA LEU A 562 -29.30 -12.23 5.66
C LEU A 562 -28.49 -13.41 5.11
N LYS A 563 -28.62 -13.73 3.82
CA LYS A 563 -27.84 -14.80 3.17
C LYS A 563 -26.40 -14.41 2.83
N SER A 564 -26.04 -13.14 2.97
CA SER A 564 -24.69 -12.61 2.80
C SER A 564 -23.93 -12.44 4.12
N LEU A 565 -24.52 -12.82 5.26
CA LEU A 565 -23.84 -12.82 6.55
C LEU A 565 -22.70 -13.83 6.58
N VAL A 566 -21.71 -13.56 7.43
CA VAL A 566 -20.64 -14.50 7.75
C VAL A 566 -21.20 -15.69 8.52
N ASP A 567 -20.70 -16.88 8.22
CA ASP A 567 -21.17 -18.10 8.87
C ASP A 567 -20.48 -18.26 10.25
N PRO A 568 -21.19 -18.69 11.31
CA PRO A 568 -20.56 -19.01 12.59
C PRO A 568 -19.51 -20.12 12.44
N GLY A 569 -18.39 -19.97 13.15
CA GLY A 569 -17.22 -20.84 13.03
C GLY A 569 -16.18 -20.34 12.03
N GLU A 570 -16.48 -19.33 11.20
CA GLU A 570 -15.54 -18.81 10.20
C GLU A 570 -14.27 -18.23 10.87
N ALA A 571 -13.11 -18.63 10.37
CA ALA A 571 -11.79 -18.21 10.88
C ALA A 571 -11.38 -16.83 10.35
N VAL A 572 -12.13 -15.79 10.73
CA VAL A 572 -11.96 -14.42 10.25
C VAL A 572 -10.60 -13.82 10.57
N GLY A 573 -9.95 -14.23 11.66
CA GLY A 573 -8.60 -13.79 12.02
C GLY A 573 -7.54 -14.24 11.00
N VAL A 574 -7.58 -15.52 10.63
CA VAL A 574 -6.66 -16.08 9.61
C VAL A 574 -6.91 -15.43 8.25
N LEU A 575 -8.18 -15.20 7.88
CA LEU A 575 -8.53 -14.50 6.65
C LEU A 575 -8.01 -13.05 6.64
N ALA A 576 -8.12 -12.33 7.75
CA ALA A 576 -7.60 -10.97 7.86
C ALA A 576 -6.06 -10.95 7.75
N ALA A 577 -5.37 -11.87 8.42
CA ALA A 577 -3.92 -12.02 8.34
C ALA A 577 -3.44 -12.30 6.92
N GLN A 578 -4.10 -13.22 6.20
CA GLN A 578 -3.79 -13.53 4.81
C GLN A 578 -4.10 -12.36 3.87
N SER A 579 -5.21 -11.65 4.10
CA SER A 579 -5.64 -10.50 3.30
C SER A 579 -4.73 -9.28 3.43
N ILE A 580 -3.85 -9.23 4.45
CA ILE A 580 -2.78 -8.23 4.57
C ILE A 580 -1.44 -8.81 4.10
N GLY A 581 -1.12 -10.04 4.51
CA GLY A 581 0.17 -10.67 4.21
C GLY A 581 0.39 -10.93 2.72
N GLU A 582 -0.59 -11.51 2.04
CA GLU A 582 -0.47 -11.84 0.61
C GLU A 582 -0.31 -10.59 -0.26
N PRO A 583 -1.11 -9.51 -0.13
CA PRO A 583 -0.90 -8.31 -0.92
C PRO A 583 0.41 -7.57 -0.57
N SER A 584 0.91 -7.73 0.66
CA SER A 584 2.23 -7.19 1.03
C SER A 584 3.35 -7.85 0.23
N THR A 585 3.24 -9.14 -0.13
CA THR A 585 4.20 -9.78 -1.05
C THR A 585 4.11 -9.14 -2.44
N GLN A 586 2.90 -8.85 -2.94
CA GLN A 586 2.70 -8.20 -4.23
C GLN A 586 3.28 -6.79 -4.27
N MET A 587 3.30 -6.06 -3.15
CA MET A 587 3.97 -4.75 -3.06
C MET A 587 5.47 -4.83 -3.35
N THR A 588 6.12 -5.95 -3.00
CA THR A 588 7.55 -6.17 -3.33
C THR A 588 7.76 -6.58 -4.78
N LEU A 589 6.89 -7.44 -5.31
CA LEU A 589 7.01 -7.99 -6.65
C LEU A 589 6.63 -6.97 -7.72
N ASN A 590 5.60 -6.15 -7.47
CA ASN A 590 5.11 -5.16 -8.42
C ASN A 590 6.10 -4.01 -8.64
N THR A 591 7.07 -3.80 -7.75
CA THR A 591 8.15 -2.83 -7.99
C THR A 591 8.86 -3.11 -9.31
N PHE A 592 8.98 -4.37 -9.73
CA PHE A 592 9.57 -4.74 -11.02
C PHE A 592 8.76 -4.23 -12.22
N HIS A 593 7.42 -4.28 -12.14
CA HIS A 593 6.53 -3.82 -13.21
C HIS A 593 6.39 -2.30 -13.27
N PHE A 594 6.64 -1.60 -12.15
CA PHE A 594 6.63 -0.15 -12.04
C PHE A 594 8.03 0.48 -12.07
N ALA A 595 9.10 -0.32 -12.14
CA ALA A 595 10.48 0.14 -12.25
C ALA A 595 10.64 1.05 -13.48
N GLY A 596 11.11 2.28 -13.26
CA GLY A 596 11.24 3.31 -14.30
C GLY A 596 9.99 4.13 -14.61
N PHE A 597 8.89 4.03 -13.83
CA PHE A 597 7.70 4.90 -13.97
C PHE A 597 7.35 5.52 -12.61
N GLY A 598 7.89 6.70 -12.28
CA GLY A 598 7.88 7.25 -10.92
C GLY A 598 6.66 8.05 -10.54
N ALA A 599 5.46 7.52 -10.79
CA ALA A 599 4.24 8.18 -10.34
C ALA A 599 4.08 8.13 -8.80
N LYS A 600 4.74 7.19 -8.10
CA LYS A 600 4.54 6.98 -6.65
C LYS A 600 5.82 6.48 -5.99
N ASN A 601 6.21 7.03 -4.83
CA ASN A 601 7.35 6.55 -4.05
C ASN A 601 7.04 5.16 -3.45
N VAL A 602 7.43 4.12 -4.19
CA VAL A 602 7.19 2.68 -3.94
C VAL A 602 7.98 2.13 -2.74
N THR A 603 8.87 2.91 -2.12
CA THR A 603 9.84 2.42 -1.12
C THR A 603 9.36 2.44 0.33
N LEU A 604 8.25 3.13 0.66
CA LEU A 604 7.81 3.31 2.05
C LEU A 604 6.80 2.26 2.55
N GLY A 605 6.17 1.48 1.67
CA GLY A 605 4.99 0.68 2.04
C GLY A 605 5.22 -0.36 3.15
N ILE A 606 6.10 -1.34 2.92
CA ILE A 606 6.34 -2.41 3.90
C ILE A 606 7.04 -1.91 5.18
N PRO A 607 8.09 -1.08 5.12
CA PRO A 607 8.67 -0.51 6.33
C PRO A 607 7.62 0.19 7.20
N ARG A 608 6.72 0.98 6.59
CA ARG A 608 5.62 1.62 7.30
C ARG A 608 4.63 0.61 7.88
N LEU A 609 4.27 -0.43 7.13
CA LEU A 609 3.38 -1.48 7.62
C LEU A 609 3.98 -2.23 8.83
N ARG A 610 5.29 -2.47 8.85
CA ARG A 610 6.00 -3.05 10.02
C ARG A 610 5.96 -2.12 11.23
N GLU A 611 6.19 -0.82 11.04
CA GLU A 611 6.14 0.17 12.12
C GLU A 611 4.75 0.24 12.79
N ILE A 612 3.69 0.11 11.99
CA ILE A 612 2.31 0.10 12.49
C ILE A 612 2.02 -1.24 13.16
N VAL A 613 2.11 -2.34 12.42
CA VAL A 613 1.56 -3.64 12.84
C VAL A 613 2.53 -4.39 13.76
N MET A 614 3.81 -4.47 13.41
CA MET A 614 4.73 -5.38 14.09
C MET A 614 5.33 -4.76 15.35
N THR A 615 5.83 -3.52 15.27
CA THR A 615 6.53 -2.89 16.39
C THR A 615 5.64 -1.98 17.22
N ALA A 616 4.50 -1.53 16.67
CA ALA A 616 3.61 -0.56 17.31
C ALA A 616 4.40 0.65 17.86
N SER A 617 5.29 1.20 17.02
CA SER A 617 6.33 2.13 17.48
C SER A 617 5.74 3.42 18.06
N ALA A 618 6.16 3.78 19.29
CA ALA A 618 5.85 5.07 19.90
C ALA A 618 6.66 6.23 19.29
N SER A 619 7.80 5.92 18.65
CA SER A 619 8.63 6.87 17.91
C SER A 619 8.79 6.40 16.48
N ILE A 620 7.99 6.96 15.59
CA ILE A 620 8.05 6.66 14.15
C ILE A 620 9.17 7.47 13.48
N LYS A 621 9.71 6.97 12.37
CA LYS A 621 10.86 7.62 11.70
C LYS A 621 10.50 8.96 11.07
N THR A 622 9.28 9.06 10.52
CA THR A 622 8.79 10.26 9.83
C THR A 622 7.44 10.67 10.43
N PRO A 623 7.42 11.23 11.64
CA PRO A 623 6.20 11.73 12.27
C PRO A 623 5.69 12.96 11.52
N ALA A 624 4.41 12.98 11.21
CA ALA A 624 3.79 14.06 10.45
C ALA A 624 2.36 14.35 10.89
N MET A 625 2.00 15.64 10.90
CA MET A 625 0.63 16.10 11.15
C MET A 625 0.07 16.86 9.95
N THR A 626 -1.25 16.75 9.78
CA THR A 626 -2.04 17.54 8.84
C THR A 626 -3.01 18.42 9.63
N LEU A 627 -2.92 19.72 9.40
CA LEU A 627 -3.71 20.75 10.06
C LEU A 627 -4.62 21.41 9.02
N THR A 628 -5.91 21.52 9.31
CA THR A 628 -6.87 22.23 8.47
C THR A 628 -7.09 23.64 9.00
N LEU A 629 -7.07 24.64 8.12
CA LEU A 629 -7.32 26.03 8.51
C LEU A 629 -8.79 26.35 8.64
N GLN A 630 -9.12 27.30 9.52
CA GLN A 630 -10.46 27.86 9.66
C GLN A 630 -10.91 28.57 8.36
N PRO A 631 -12.20 28.48 7.99
CA PRO A 631 -12.74 29.11 6.79
C PRO A 631 -12.68 30.64 6.91
N GLY A 632 -11.81 31.28 6.11
CA GLY A 632 -11.62 32.74 6.09
C GLY A 632 -10.15 33.18 6.21
N MET A 633 -9.23 32.26 6.51
CA MET A 633 -7.80 32.56 6.55
C MET A 633 -7.19 32.74 5.16
N THR A 634 -6.27 33.70 5.04
CA THR A 634 -5.55 33.99 3.79
C THR A 634 -4.30 33.12 3.64
N ASP A 635 -3.88 32.84 2.40
CA ASP A 635 -2.63 32.11 2.12
C ASP A 635 -1.40 32.78 2.75
N ALA A 636 -1.40 34.12 2.86
CA ALA A 636 -0.33 34.88 3.51
C ALA A 636 -0.23 34.60 5.02
N GLN A 637 -1.38 34.47 5.71
CA GLN A 637 -1.42 34.11 7.14
C GLN A 637 -0.97 32.67 7.36
N ARG A 638 -1.34 31.75 6.47
CA ARG A 638 -0.84 30.37 6.49
C ARG A 638 0.68 30.32 6.39
N ASP A 639 1.25 31.00 5.40
CA ASP A 639 2.69 30.97 5.16
C ASP A 639 3.45 31.64 6.32
N LEU A 640 2.87 32.68 6.92
CA LEU A 640 3.39 33.30 8.14
C LEU A 640 3.40 32.32 9.32
N PHE A 641 2.31 31.60 9.54
CA PHE A 641 2.20 30.59 10.59
C PHE A 641 3.26 29.49 10.42
N CYS A 642 3.42 28.97 9.20
CA CYS A 642 4.44 27.97 8.88
C CYS A 642 5.85 28.45 9.25
N LYS A 643 6.17 29.72 8.98
CA LYS A 643 7.48 30.31 9.31
C LYS A 643 7.69 30.42 10.82
N GLN A 644 6.69 30.91 11.56
CA GLN A 644 6.80 31.13 13.00
C GLN A 644 6.89 29.83 13.83
N ARG A 645 6.31 28.73 13.34
CA ARG A 645 6.26 27.46 14.07
C ARG A 645 7.30 26.44 13.65
N SER A 646 7.94 26.64 12.49
CA SER A 646 9.10 25.84 12.10
C SER A 646 10.26 26.09 13.06
N ARG A 647 11.02 25.04 13.37
CA ARG A 647 12.21 25.12 14.21
C ARG A 647 13.29 25.94 13.51
N LEU A 648 13.76 26.99 14.17
CA LEU A 648 14.87 27.79 13.68
C LEU A 648 16.06 27.72 14.65
N THR A 649 17.20 27.33 14.10
CA THR A 649 18.48 27.34 14.83
C THR A 649 19.27 28.59 14.49
N LEU A 650 20.19 28.99 15.38
CA LEU A 650 21.09 30.12 15.15
C LEU A 650 21.95 29.90 13.88
N ALA A 651 22.23 28.64 13.54
CA ALA A 651 22.93 28.28 12.30
C ALA A 651 22.19 28.73 11.04
N ALA A 652 20.85 28.82 11.04
CA ALA A 652 20.07 29.23 9.88
C ALA A 652 20.20 30.74 9.57
N ILE A 653 20.62 31.54 10.55
CA ILE A 653 20.82 33.00 10.39
C ILE A 653 22.29 33.43 10.53
N ALA A 654 23.18 32.51 10.90
CA ALA A 654 24.60 32.79 11.01
C ALA A 654 25.28 32.65 9.64
N GLN A 655 25.91 33.72 9.18
CA GLN A 655 26.66 33.75 7.92
C GLN A 655 28.09 33.23 8.12
N ARG A 656 28.76 33.67 9.20
CA ARG A 656 30.17 33.32 9.45
C ARG A 656 30.51 33.38 10.92
N VAL A 657 31.33 32.45 11.39
CA VAL A 657 31.92 32.47 12.74
C VAL A 657 33.43 32.71 12.62
N THR A 658 33.94 33.72 13.32
CA THR A 658 35.36 34.06 13.40
C THR A 658 35.84 33.91 14.84
N VAL A 659 36.82 33.05 15.09
CA VAL A 659 37.43 32.89 16.42
C VAL A 659 38.88 33.36 16.39
N ARG A 660 39.21 34.35 17.23
CA ARG A 660 40.58 34.86 17.40
C ARG A 660 41.12 34.40 18.75
N GLU A 661 42.07 33.47 18.73
CA GLU A 661 42.78 33.00 19.92
C GLU A 661 44.04 33.85 20.15
N ARG A 662 44.24 34.33 21.39
CA ARG A 662 45.47 35.00 21.83
C ARG A 662 45.92 34.45 23.18
N LEU A 663 47.21 34.12 23.29
CA LEU A 663 47.82 33.79 24.57
C LEU A 663 48.43 35.06 25.16
N THR A 664 47.89 35.51 26.28
CA THR A 664 48.33 36.72 26.98
C THR A 664 48.81 36.37 28.39
N ARG A 665 49.72 37.19 28.93
CA ARG A 665 50.25 37.02 30.29
C ARG A 665 49.67 38.13 31.16
N GLU A 666 48.78 37.77 32.08
CA GLU A 666 48.19 38.68 33.07
C GLU A 666 48.67 38.27 34.46
N SER A 667 49.21 39.22 35.22
CA SER A 667 49.44 39.10 36.67
C SER A 667 50.05 37.76 37.12
N LEU A 668 51.18 37.37 36.51
CA LEU A 668 51.93 36.11 36.73
C LEU A 668 51.33 34.79 36.19
N ARG A 669 50.09 34.75 35.68
CA ARG A 669 49.49 33.55 35.07
C ARG A 669 49.38 33.70 33.54
N ARG A 670 49.55 32.60 32.80
CA ARG A 670 49.27 32.56 31.36
C ARG A 670 47.78 32.32 31.19
N VAL A 671 47.14 33.10 30.33
CA VAL A 671 45.69 33.05 30.10
C VAL A 671 45.43 33.10 28.61
N ARG A 672 44.52 32.26 28.11
CA ARG A 672 44.10 32.23 26.71
C ARG A 672 42.82 33.01 26.55
N LYS A 673 42.85 34.05 25.73
CA LYS A 673 41.67 34.83 25.36
C LYS A 673 41.15 34.37 24.01
N TYR A 674 39.88 33.99 23.95
CA TYR A 674 39.16 33.67 22.71
C TYR A 674 38.16 34.79 22.45
N LYS A 675 38.30 35.45 21.30
CA LYS A 675 37.33 36.43 20.82
C LYS A 675 36.52 35.80 19.70
N ILE A 676 35.28 35.46 19.98
CA ILE A 676 34.33 34.79 19.08
C ILE A 676 33.40 35.84 18.51
N ARG A 677 33.40 35.99 17.19
CA ARG A 677 32.50 36.88 16.45
C ARG A 677 31.62 36.05 15.54
N ILE A 678 30.31 36.20 15.68
CA ILE A 678 29.28 35.57 14.83
C ILE A 678 28.70 36.68 13.96
N ASP A 679 28.99 36.65 12.67
CA ASP A 679 28.35 37.51 11.67
C ASP A 679 27.02 36.87 11.26
N LEU A 680 25.92 37.62 11.39
CA LEU A 680 24.55 37.23 11.05
C LEU A 680 24.15 37.85 9.71
N PHE A 681 23.12 37.31 9.05
CA PHE A 681 22.48 37.98 7.92
C PHE A 681 21.76 39.27 8.37
N ASP A 682 21.45 40.17 7.43
CA ASP A 682 20.77 41.43 7.76
C ASP A 682 19.36 41.19 8.34
N GLU A 683 18.92 42.06 9.26
CA GLU A 683 17.60 41.93 9.90
C GLU A 683 16.46 41.84 8.89
N ALA A 684 16.51 42.61 7.81
CA ALA A 684 15.48 42.60 6.78
C ALA A 684 15.30 41.19 6.16
N ASP A 685 16.37 40.44 5.97
CA ASP A 685 16.36 39.15 5.29
C ASP A 685 15.81 38.05 6.20
N TYR A 686 16.36 37.90 7.42
CA TYR A 686 15.87 36.87 8.34
C TYR A 686 14.47 37.21 8.89
N ARG A 687 14.09 38.49 8.96
CA ARG A 687 12.73 38.89 9.31
C ARG A 687 11.72 38.58 8.21
N ALA A 688 12.09 38.71 6.93
CA ALA A 688 11.22 38.33 5.82
C ALA A 688 11.06 36.81 5.69
N LEU A 689 12.14 36.06 5.92
CA LEU A 689 12.17 34.60 5.78
C LEU A 689 11.57 33.87 6.99
N TYR A 690 11.94 34.27 8.21
CA TYR A 690 11.62 33.53 9.45
C TYR A 690 10.77 34.32 10.45
N HIS A 691 10.53 35.62 10.21
CA HIS A 691 9.72 36.48 11.07
C HIS A 691 10.26 36.61 12.52
N ILE A 692 11.57 36.84 12.64
CA ILE A 692 12.26 37.07 13.91
C ILE A 692 12.85 38.47 13.95
N SER A 693 12.84 39.11 15.13
CA SER A 693 13.50 40.40 15.35
C SER A 693 14.91 40.24 15.92
N SER A 694 15.76 41.24 15.68
CA SER A 694 17.11 41.32 16.25
C SER A 694 17.12 41.23 17.79
N ARG A 695 16.06 41.72 18.45
CA ARG A 695 15.87 41.64 19.90
C ARG A 695 15.71 40.21 20.40
N ASP A 696 14.95 39.40 19.69
CA ASP A 696 14.72 37.99 20.06
C ASP A 696 16.01 37.19 19.92
N VAL A 697 16.78 37.44 18.87
CA VAL A 697 18.10 36.85 18.66
C VAL A 697 19.06 37.25 19.78
N ARG A 698 19.09 38.53 20.15
CA ARG A 698 19.93 39.05 21.26
C ARG A 698 19.66 38.30 22.56
N ASN A 699 18.38 38.16 22.93
CA ASN A 699 17.98 37.50 24.17
C ASN A 699 18.36 36.02 24.19
N VAL A 700 18.14 35.30 23.08
CA VAL A 700 18.49 33.88 22.97
C VAL A 700 20.00 33.68 23.01
N VAL A 701 20.76 34.54 22.35
CA VAL A 701 22.22 34.46 22.34
C VAL A 701 22.80 34.71 23.74
N ALA A 702 22.34 35.76 24.44
CA ALA A 702 22.80 36.06 25.79
C ALA A 702 22.49 34.92 26.78
N GLN A 703 21.28 34.34 26.72
CA GLN A 703 20.83 33.36 27.72
C GLN A 703 21.20 31.90 27.40
N ARG A 704 21.03 31.48 26.14
CA ARG A 704 21.14 30.07 25.74
C ARG A 704 22.48 29.72 25.12
N LEU A 705 23.01 30.58 24.22
CA LEU A 705 24.26 30.30 23.51
C LEU A 705 25.43 30.21 24.48
N VAL A 706 25.55 31.19 25.39
CA VAL A 706 26.65 31.27 26.36
C VAL A 706 26.69 30.04 27.27
N LYS A 707 25.55 29.69 27.88
CA LYS A 707 25.46 28.50 28.76
C LYS A 707 25.81 27.21 28.02
N ARG A 708 25.30 27.02 26.80
CA ARG A 708 25.61 25.83 25.98
C ARG A 708 27.07 25.79 25.56
N LEU A 709 27.67 26.94 25.26
CA LEU A 709 29.08 27.05 24.90
C LEU A 709 29.97 26.65 26.08
N GLU A 710 29.69 27.12 27.29
CA GLU A 710 30.44 26.73 28.48
C GLU A 710 30.32 25.23 28.79
N LEU A 711 29.11 24.67 28.72
CA LEU A 711 28.89 23.23 28.90
C LEU A 711 29.65 22.40 27.86
N ALA A 712 29.68 22.85 26.60
CA ALA A 712 30.42 22.18 25.54
C ALA A 712 31.94 22.22 25.78
N ILE A 713 32.48 23.37 26.22
CA ILE A 713 33.90 23.52 26.58
C ILE A 713 34.26 22.59 27.75
N LEU A 714 33.46 22.56 28.81
CA LEU A 714 33.70 21.69 29.97
C LEU A 714 33.61 20.20 29.61
N LYS A 715 32.66 19.83 28.73
CA LYS A 715 32.51 18.45 28.25
C LYS A 715 33.70 18.01 27.40
N ASP A 716 34.22 18.89 26.54
CA ASP A 716 35.40 18.59 25.73
C ASP A 716 36.67 18.48 26.59
N LEU A 717 36.79 19.33 27.61
CA LEU A 717 37.89 19.28 28.57
C LEU A 717 37.87 17.98 29.40
N LYS A 718 36.69 17.55 29.88
CA LYS A 718 36.52 16.25 30.56
C LYS A 718 36.91 15.08 29.66
N LYS A 719 36.54 15.13 28.37
CA LYS A 719 36.95 14.10 27.39
C LYS A 719 38.46 14.10 27.15
N ALA A 720 39.08 15.28 27.10
CA ALA A 720 40.52 15.42 26.93
C ALA A 720 41.30 14.82 28.11
N ASN A 721 40.86 15.09 29.35
CA ASN A 721 41.50 14.54 30.56
C ASN A 721 41.25 13.03 30.72
N LYS A 722 40.04 12.53 30.38
CA LYS A 722 39.73 11.09 30.45
C LYS A 722 40.52 10.26 29.44
N ARG A 723 40.88 10.84 28.29
CA ARG A 723 41.81 10.24 27.31
C ARG A 723 43.26 10.16 27.82
N GLU A 724 43.62 10.89 28.87
CA GLU A 724 44.95 10.78 29.50
C GLU A 724 44.98 9.73 30.61
N GLU A 725 43.86 9.46 31.29
CA GLU A 725 43.76 8.39 32.30
C GLU A 725 43.70 6.99 31.68
N VAL A 726 43.13 6.86 30.49
CA VAL A 726 43.09 5.61 29.71
C VAL A 726 44.32 5.59 28.79
N GLY A 727 45.36 4.84 29.16
CA GLY A 727 46.61 4.75 28.39
C GLY A 727 46.40 4.27 26.95
N GLU A 728 47.37 4.58 26.07
CA GLU A 728 47.35 4.19 24.63
C GLU A 728 47.13 2.68 24.40
N GLU A 729 47.47 1.82 25.37
CA GLU A 729 47.30 0.36 25.29
C GLU A 729 45.84 -0.11 25.41
N GLU A 730 44.96 0.59 26.12
CA GLU A 730 43.52 0.26 26.21
C GLU A 730 42.71 0.78 25.01
N LEU A 731 43.22 1.80 24.31
CA LEU A 731 42.61 2.31 23.08
C LEU A 731 42.82 1.37 21.88
N ILE A 732 43.93 0.64 21.85
CA ILE A 732 44.21 -0.36 20.80
C ILE A 732 43.28 -1.57 20.95
N THR A 733 42.96 -1.99 22.18
CA THR A 733 42.00 -3.07 22.44
C THR A 733 40.56 -2.66 22.11
N MET A 734 40.16 -1.42 22.41
CA MET A 734 38.84 -0.90 22.01
C MET A 734 38.68 -0.65 20.49
N GLN A 735 39.77 -0.32 19.77
CA GLN A 735 39.75 -0.22 18.31
C GLN A 735 39.86 -1.60 17.65
N ALA A 736 40.53 -2.57 18.28
CA ALA A 736 40.57 -3.96 17.82
C ALA A 736 39.15 -4.57 17.77
N ASP A 737 38.31 -4.32 18.79
CA ASP A 737 36.93 -4.81 18.82
C ASP A 737 36.02 -4.20 17.74
N LYS A 738 36.28 -2.96 17.31
CA LYS A 738 35.57 -2.37 16.15
C LYS A 738 36.14 -2.82 14.80
N SER A 739 37.42 -3.18 14.75
CA SER A 739 38.08 -3.66 13.52
C SER A 739 37.83 -5.15 13.24
N PHE A 740 37.57 -5.96 14.28
CA PHE A 740 37.31 -7.40 14.16
C PHE A 740 35.99 -7.70 13.42
N ALA A 741 35.03 -6.75 13.43
CA ALA A 741 33.80 -6.84 12.66
C ALA A 741 33.98 -6.52 11.15
N SER A 742 35.11 -5.95 10.73
CA SER A 742 35.31 -5.41 9.38
C SER A 742 36.20 -6.25 8.45
N GLN A 743 36.92 -7.25 8.97
CA GLN A 743 37.96 -7.98 8.21
C GLN A 743 37.57 -9.35 7.66
N PHE A 744 36.36 -9.88 7.92
CA PHE A 744 35.86 -11.11 7.27
C PHE A 744 35.09 -10.88 5.96
N ALA A 745 35.14 -9.66 5.39
CA ALA A 745 34.43 -9.28 4.18
C ALA A 745 35.28 -9.31 2.88
N ARG A 746 36.49 -9.90 2.88
CA ARG A 746 37.29 -10.04 1.65
C ARG A 746 38.07 -11.35 1.62
N GLY A 747 37.70 -12.23 0.69
CA GLY A 747 38.59 -13.27 0.17
C GLY A 747 37.96 -14.63 -0.10
N SER A 748 37.16 -14.75 -1.16
CA SER A 748 37.31 -15.86 -2.11
C SER A 748 36.74 -15.39 -3.44
N GLY A 749 37.61 -15.24 -4.43
CA GLY A 749 37.22 -14.92 -5.79
C GLY A 749 36.62 -16.15 -6.46
N ASP A 750 35.73 -15.90 -7.41
CA ASP A 750 35.54 -16.76 -8.58
C ASP A 750 35.29 -15.83 -9.76
N ASP A 751 36.32 -15.71 -10.59
CA ASP A 751 36.15 -15.54 -12.03
C ASP A 751 35.84 -16.94 -12.56
N ASP A 752 34.70 -17.13 -13.22
CA ASP A 752 34.61 -17.99 -14.40
C ASP A 752 33.38 -17.57 -15.22
N ASP A 753 33.68 -17.12 -16.44
CA ASP A 753 32.73 -16.70 -17.47
C ASP A 753 32.11 -17.90 -18.21
N GLU A 754 30.87 -17.68 -18.64
CA GLU A 754 30.15 -18.19 -19.83
C GLU A 754 29.98 -19.69 -20.16
N ASP A 755 28.71 -20.00 -20.47
CA ASP A 755 28.17 -20.95 -21.46
C ASP A 755 28.31 -22.48 -21.28
N GLY A 756 27.14 -23.16 -21.41
CA GLY A 756 27.05 -24.47 -22.07
C GLY A 756 26.57 -25.66 -21.24
N ALA A 757 25.29 -26.00 -21.43
CA ALA A 757 24.72 -27.36 -21.46
C ALA A 757 25.16 -28.41 -20.40
N SER A 758 24.19 -28.80 -19.55
CA SER A 758 23.61 -30.17 -19.51
C SER A 758 23.26 -30.68 -18.09
N LYS A 759 21.99 -31.07 -17.97
CA LYS A 759 21.46 -32.27 -17.32
C LYS A 759 22.19 -32.85 -16.10
N GLY A 760 21.44 -32.86 -14.99
CA GLY A 760 20.99 -34.12 -14.39
C GLY A 760 21.81 -34.61 -13.20
N ALA A 761 21.26 -34.40 -12.00
CA ALA A 761 21.03 -35.42 -10.97
C ALA A 761 20.80 -34.73 -9.62
N ARG A 762 19.65 -34.96 -8.99
CA ARG A 762 19.60 -35.66 -7.69
C ARG A 762 18.17 -36.08 -7.39
N LYS A 763 18.11 -37.33 -6.93
CA LYS A 763 16.97 -38.20 -6.73
C LYS A 763 17.14 -38.75 -5.32
N ALA A 764 16.10 -38.66 -4.48
CA ALA A 764 15.89 -39.35 -3.19
C ALA A 764 16.97 -39.10 -2.11
N SER A 765 16.74 -39.21 -0.80
CA SER A 765 15.79 -40.00 0.00
C SER A 765 15.60 -39.39 1.41
N ASN A 766 14.59 -39.89 2.13
CA ASN A 766 14.46 -39.84 3.58
C ASN A 766 15.41 -40.83 4.29
N ASP A 767 15.57 -40.58 5.59
CA ASP A 767 16.02 -41.41 6.73
C ASP A 767 17.50 -41.42 7.17
N ASP A 768 17.60 -41.23 8.50
CA ASP A 768 18.67 -41.36 9.50
C ASP A 768 19.99 -42.04 9.09
N ASP A 769 21.13 -41.41 9.36
CA ASP A 769 21.91 -41.63 10.60
C ASP A 769 23.21 -40.79 10.57
N SER A 770 23.78 -40.65 11.75
CA SER A 770 25.03 -40.01 12.18
C SER A 770 26.24 -39.87 11.22
N ASP A 771 26.92 -38.74 11.46
CA ASP A 771 28.36 -38.47 11.42
C ASP A 771 29.04 -37.93 10.14
N ASP A 772 29.70 -36.79 10.41
CA ASP A 772 30.88 -36.19 9.78
C ASP A 772 30.70 -35.41 8.46
N GLU A 773 30.57 -34.09 8.58
CA GLU A 773 31.38 -33.10 7.85
C GLU A 773 31.01 -31.68 8.31
N GLY A 774 31.89 -31.10 9.14
CA GLY A 774 31.77 -29.75 9.66
C GLY A 774 32.43 -28.72 8.75
N ASP A 775 31.62 -27.84 8.14
CA ASP A 775 31.93 -26.41 7.89
C ASP A 775 30.69 -25.71 7.25
N ALA A 776 29.94 -26.42 6.41
CA ALA A 776 28.78 -25.87 5.68
C ALA A 776 27.54 -25.63 6.57
N THR A 777 27.42 -26.33 7.69
CA THR A 777 26.34 -26.13 8.67
C THR A 777 26.56 -24.88 9.52
N ALA A 778 27.81 -24.53 9.86
CA ALA A 778 28.14 -23.33 10.63
C ALA A 778 27.83 -22.03 9.86
N ALA A 779 28.06 -22.00 8.53
CA ALA A 779 27.69 -20.87 7.68
C ALA A 779 26.16 -20.70 7.56
N LYS A 780 25.40 -21.79 7.48
CA LYS A 780 23.93 -21.78 7.52
C LYS A 780 23.37 -21.35 8.88
N TYR A 781 24.00 -21.77 9.98
CA TYR A 781 23.65 -21.32 11.32
C TYR A 781 24.03 -19.85 11.54
N SER A 782 25.14 -19.37 10.98
CA SER A 782 25.59 -17.98 11.01
C SER A 782 24.69 -17.05 10.18
N SER A 783 24.24 -17.46 8.98
CA SER A 783 23.30 -16.68 8.18
C SER A 783 21.93 -16.62 8.86
N ARG A 784 21.46 -17.74 9.43
CA ARG A 784 20.26 -17.75 10.27
C ARG A 784 20.43 -16.85 11.48
N ARG A 785 21.58 -16.85 12.15
CA ARG A 785 21.85 -15.99 13.31
C ARG A 785 21.98 -14.52 12.95
N LYS A 786 22.44 -14.16 11.75
CA LYS A 786 22.46 -12.78 11.23
C LYS A 786 21.08 -12.29 10.80
N GLU A 787 20.27 -13.15 10.16
CA GLU A 787 18.86 -12.83 9.91
C GLU A 787 18.11 -12.70 11.24
N PHE A 788 18.25 -13.65 12.17
CA PHE A 788 17.68 -13.58 13.52
C PHE A 788 18.14 -12.34 14.29
N ALA A 789 19.44 -11.99 14.26
CA ALA A 789 19.96 -10.80 14.95
C ALA A 789 19.38 -9.50 14.38
N SER A 790 19.09 -9.42 13.07
CA SER A 790 18.43 -8.24 12.50
C SER A 790 16.95 -8.12 12.90
N TYR A 791 16.31 -9.23 13.29
CA TYR A 791 14.95 -9.24 13.82
C TYR A 791 14.94 -8.99 15.35
N GLU A 792 15.92 -9.52 16.07
CA GLU A 792 16.17 -9.20 17.49
C GLU A 792 16.53 -7.72 17.68
N GLU A 793 17.32 -7.10 16.77
CA GLU A 793 17.61 -5.66 16.82
C GLU A 793 16.33 -4.80 16.76
N ASP A 794 15.33 -5.18 15.95
CA ASP A 794 14.05 -4.44 15.84
C ASP A 794 13.20 -4.57 17.12
N ASP A 795 13.27 -5.71 17.84
CA ASP A 795 12.53 -5.96 19.10
C ASP A 795 13.30 -5.44 20.34
N GLU A 796 14.62 -5.55 20.38
CA GLU A 796 15.50 -4.96 21.40
C GLU A 796 15.48 -3.43 21.33
N ASP A 797 15.46 -2.84 20.12
CA ASP A 797 15.26 -1.40 19.95
C ASP A 797 13.91 -0.95 20.55
N ALA A 798 12.86 -1.78 20.47
CA ALA A 798 11.56 -1.47 21.05
C ALA A 798 11.59 -1.53 22.60
N GLU A 799 12.30 -2.51 23.18
CA GLU A 799 12.52 -2.59 24.64
C GLU A 799 13.37 -1.43 25.15
N ILE A 800 14.45 -1.09 24.46
CA ILE A 800 15.32 0.04 24.79
C ILE A 800 14.54 1.36 24.68
N ARG A 801 13.72 1.53 23.62
CA ARG A 801 12.90 2.74 23.44
C ARG A 801 11.79 2.85 24.50
N LYS A 802 11.20 1.73 24.93
CA LYS A 802 10.17 1.73 25.98
C LYS A 802 10.78 1.99 27.37
N ALA A 803 11.97 1.46 27.64
CA ALA A 803 12.73 1.77 28.85
C ALA A 803 13.20 3.23 28.89
N LEU A 804 13.62 3.79 27.75
CA LEU A 804 13.97 5.21 27.61
C LEU A 804 12.75 6.13 27.78
N ALA A 805 11.55 5.71 27.32
CA ALA A 805 10.32 6.47 27.50
C ALA A 805 9.80 6.47 28.94
N SER A 806 10.14 5.46 29.76
CA SER A 806 9.78 5.42 31.19
C SER A 806 10.74 6.20 32.10
N ASP A 807 11.91 6.59 31.60
CA ASP A 807 12.92 7.34 32.37
C ASP A 807 12.84 8.87 32.18
N ASP A 808 12.02 9.36 31.23
CA ASP A 808 11.91 10.80 30.91
C ASP A 808 10.85 11.55 31.75
N ASP A 809 10.18 10.87 32.70
CA ASP A 809 9.14 11.44 33.55
C ASP A 809 9.64 11.99 34.91
N ASN A 810 10.96 12.08 35.12
CA ASN A 810 11.51 12.46 36.44
C ASN A 810 12.46 13.65 36.48
N ASP A 811 12.41 14.55 35.49
CA ASP A 811 13.14 15.82 35.56
C ASP A 811 12.25 17.01 35.14
N SER A 812 11.17 17.22 35.90
CA SER A 812 10.41 18.48 35.89
C SER A 812 10.28 19.06 37.30
N SER A 813 11.39 19.58 37.83
CA SER A 813 11.34 20.55 38.92
C SER A 813 12.21 21.76 38.60
N SER A 814 11.61 22.74 37.93
CA SER A 814 12.06 24.13 37.98
C SER A 814 10.87 25.03 37.66
N SER A 815 10.31 25.57 38.74
CA SER A 815 9.30 26.63 38.86
C SER A 815 9.20 27.61 37.68
N ASP A 816 8.00 27.67 37.09
CA ASP A 816 7.48 28.85 36.40
C ASP A 816 7.14 29.93 37.44
N ASP A 817 7.86 31.06 37.38
CA ASP A 817 7.41 32.33 37.92
C ASP A 817 7.45 33.35 36.77
N GLU A 818 6.31 33.50 36.08
CA GLU A 818 6.09 34.65 35.20
C GLU A 818 5.81 35.89 36.05
N SER A 819 6.80 36.78 36.17
CA SER A 819 6.56 38.16 36.59
C SER A 819 6.59 39.10 35.39
N THR A 820 5.43 39.66 35.07
CA THR A 820 5.27 40.80 34.15
C THR A 820 6.02 42.01 34.71
N SER A 821 6.97 42.58 33.97
CA SER A 821 7.56 43.88 34.32
C SER A 821 7.43 44.87 33.16
N GLY A 822 6.91 46.05 33.51
CA GLY A 822 6.58 47.12 32.58
C GLY A 822 7.80 47.96 32.17
N ASN A 823 7.67 48.44 30.94
CA ASN A 823 8.39 49.51 30.26
C ASN A 823 9.17 50.52 31.14
N ARG A 824 10.48 50.63 30.94
CA ARG A 824 11.29 51.86 31.12
C ARG A 824 12.40 51.89 30.06
N GLY A 825 12.50 52.98 29.32
CA GLY A 825 13.60 53.21 28.39
C GLY A 825 14.78 53.91 29.05
N GLY A 826 16.00 53.53 28.63
CA GLY A 826 17.25 54.23 28.89
C GLY A 826 18.44 53.26 28.98
N ASP A 827 19.34 53.32 27.97
CA ASP A 827 20.68 52.72 27.87
C ASP A 827 20.83 51.22 28.28
N ASP A 828 20.45 50.32 27.34
CA ASP A 828 20.35 48.86 27.54
C ASP A 828 21.63 48.03 27.26
N ASP A 829 22.77 48.63 26.89
CA ASP A 829 23.96 47.83 26.47
C ASP A 829 24.84 47.34 27.64
N ASP A 830 24.85 48.03 28.79
CA ASP A 830 25.67 47.65 29.95
C ASP A 830 25.01 46.57 30.84
N ASP A 831 23.67 46.56 30.94
CA ASP A 831 22.92 45.60 31.77
C ASP A 831 22.98 44.15 31.23
N ASP A 832 22.97 43.98 29.90
CA ASP A 832 23.08 42.65 29.25
C ASP A 832 24.49 42.05 29.41
N GLU A 833 25.53 42.89 29.34
CA GLU A 833 26.92 42.43 29.51
C GLU A 833 27.18 41.94 30.94
N ASP A 834 26.66 42.67 31.93
CA ASP A 834 26.76 42.29 33.34
C ASP A 834 25.93 41.03 33.66
N GLN A 835 24.77 40.85 33.02
CA GLN A 835 23.98 39.63 33.16
C GLN A 835 24.68 38.39 32.56
N VAL A 836 25.34 38.54 31.41
CA VAL A 836 26.12 37.47 30.76
C VAL A 836 27.39 37.15 31.56
N LYS A 837 28.09 38.16 32.08
CA LYS A 837 29.24 37.98 32.98
C LYS A 837 28.86 37.31 34.29
N ALA A 838 27.70 37.64 34.87
CA ALA A 838 27.20 37.01 36.09
C ALA A 838 26.75 35.55 35.87
N GLY A 839 26.23 35.24 34.68
CA GLY A 839 25.70 33.92 34.33
C GLY A 839 26.75 32.89 33.86
N SER A 840 28.01 33.28 33.73
CA SER A 840 29.06 32.46 33.12
C SER A 840 30.38 32.62 33.88
N SER A 841 31.21 31.57 33.93
CA SER A 841 32.50 31.60 34.65
C SER A 841 33.69 31.95 33.75
N PHE A 842 33.49 31.89 32.43
CA PHE A 842 34.56 32.09 31.44
C PHE A 842 34.36 33.30 30.52
N VAL A 843 33.17 33.91 30.45
CA VAL A 843 32.93 35.10 29.62
C VAL A 843 33.42 36.35 30.35
N THR A 844 34.28 37.11 29.67
CA THR A 844 34.84 38.38 30.14
C THR A 844 34.28 39.60 29.42
N GLY A 845 33.62 39.41 28.28
CA GLY A 845 32.92 40.50 27.58
C GLY A 845 31.89 39.98 26.58
N TYR A 846 30.80 40.73 26.41
CA TYR A 846 29.70 40.43 25.48
C TYR A 846 29.24 41.72 24.79
N SER A 847 29.05 41.68 23.48
CA SER A 847 28.55 42.81 22.71
C SER A 847 27.68 42.31 21.56
N PHE A 848 26.54 42.97 21.35
CA PHE A 848 25.60 42.67 20.28
C PHE A 848 25.28 43.93 19.48
N ASP A 849 25.14 43.79 18.17
CA ASP A 849 24.77 44.89 17.28
C ASP A 849 23.30 45.28 17.41
N THR A 850 23.02 46.31 18.20
CA THR A 850 21.65 46.83 18.43
C THR A 850 21.10 47.66 17.27
N GLN A 851 21.91 48.09 16.29
CA GLN A 851 21.48 48.94 15.18
C GLN A 851 21.06 48.15 13.94
N SER A 852 21.88 47.17 13.52
CA SER A 852 21.58 46.35 12.34
C SER A 852 21.31 44.87 12.65
N GLY A 853 21.55 44.43 13.89
CA GLY A 853 21.40 43.02 14.25
C GLY A 853 22.31 42.09 13.46
N ALA A 854 23.42 42.62 12.92
CA ALA A 854 24.25 41.95 11.91
C ALA A 854 25.41 41.16 12.52
N TRP A 855 25.73 41.34 13.80
CA TRP A 855 26.80 40.57 14.45
C TRP A 855 26.63 40.48 15.97
N CYS A 856 27.27 39.45 16.53
CA CYS A 856 27.42 39.23 17.97
C CYS A 856 28.88 38.91 18.27
N GLU A 857 29.42 39.46 19.37
CA GLU A 857 30.79 39.24 19.81
C GLU A 857 30.86 38.80 21.28
N LEU A 858 31.65 37.76 21.54
CA LEU A 858 31.84 37.12 22.84
C LEU A 858 33.34 37.00 23.12
N GLU A 859 33.78 37.47 24.28
CA GLU A 859 35.16 37.33 24.75
C GLU A 859 35.23 36.35 25.92
N LEU A 860 35.92 35.23 25.73
CA LEU A 860 36.14 34.20 26.73
C LEU A 860 37.59 34.20 27.20
N THR A 861 37.79 33.96 28.49
CA THR A 861 39.11 33.91 29.13
C THR A 861 39.29 32.57 29.84
N LEU A 862 40.19 31.73 29.31
CA LEU A 862 40.45 30.38 29.81
C LEU A 862 41.86 30.26 30.41
N PRO A 863 42.07 29.38 31.40
CA PRO A 863 43.40 29.12 31.97
C PRO A 863 44.42 28.70 30.90
N GLY A 864 45.64 29.25 30.93
CA GLY A 864 46.68 28.94 29.95
C GLY A 864 47.29 27.53 30.09
N GLU A 865 47.04 26.85 31.21
CA GLU A 865 47.40 25.45 31.46
C GLU A 865 46.58 24.48 30.62
N TRP A 866 45.39 24.90 30.17
CA TRP A 866 44.54 24.07 29.33
C TRP A 866 45.17 23.89 27.95
N LYS A 867 45.00 22.69 27.39
CA LYS A 867 45.43 22.37 26.03
C LYS A 867 44.65 23.18 25.01
N LYS A 868 45.16 23.22 23.77
CA LYS A 868 44.50 23.94 22.68
C LYS A 868 43.14 23.30 22.38
N LEU A 869 42.08 24.08 22.53
CA LEU A 869 40.72 23.69 22.17
C LEU A 869 40.44 24.06 20.71
N LEU A 870 39.76 23.18 19.97
CA LEU A 870 39.27 23.47 18.63
C LEU A 870 37.96 24.28 18.73
N MET A 871 38.10 25.53 19.19
CA MET A 871 36.96 26.39 19.53
C MET A 871 36.00 26.60 18.36
N VAL A 872 36.48 26.63 17.11
CA VAL A 872 35.61 26.74 15.92
C VAL A 872 34.62 25.58 15.83
N GLN A 873 35.07 24.33 16.01
CA GLN A 873 34.19 23.15 15.96
C GLN A 873 33.17 23.14 17.10
N ILE A 874 33.61 23.56 18.29
CA ILE A 874 32.73 23.68 19.46
C ILE A 874 31.64 24.73 19.18
N VAL A 875 32.03 25.91 18.69
CA VAL A 875 31.08 26.98 18.36
C VAL A 875 30.15 26.56 17.23
N GLU A 876 30.63 25.91 16.16
CA GLU A 876 29.76 25.39 15.09
C GLU A 876 28.71 24.40 15.60
N GLN A 877 29.10 23.47 16.48
CA GLN A 877 28.16 22.52 17.11
C GLN A 877 27.13 23.25 17.98
N VAL A 878 27.60 24.21 18.79
CA VAL A 878 26.74 24.97 19.69
C VAL A 878 25.77 25.86 18.91
N VAL A 879 26.21 26.50 17.83
CA VAL A 879 25.38 27.33 16.94
C VAL A 879 24.30 26.48 16.23
N LYS A 880 24.64 25.27 15.77
CA LYS A 880 23.66 24.32 15.19
C LYS A 880 22.62 23.84 16.20
N GLN A 881 23.02 23.69 17.46
CA GLN A 881 22.12 23.23 18.53
C GLN A 881 21.27 24.36 19.11
N THR A 882 21.75 25.60 19.08
CA THR A 882 21.08 26.74 19.71
C THR A 882 19.83 27.11 18.92
N VAL A 883 18.68 26.87 19.52
CA VAL A 883 17.36 27.14 18.92
C VAL A 883 16.91 28.54 19.29
N LEU A 884 16.56 29.32 18.27
CA LEU A 884 16.00 30.68 18.38
C LEU A 884 14.52 30.60 18.79
N HIS A 885 13.73 29.87 18.02
CA HIS A 885 12.38 29.47 18.39
C HIS A 885 12.13 28.08 17.81
N GLU A 886 11.37 27.29 18.54
CA GLU A 886 10.79 26.04 18.06
C GLU A 886 9.47 25.84 18.77
N MET A 887 8.56 25.17 18.09
CA MET A 887 7.49 24.50 18.81
C MET A 887 8.01 23.13 19.23
N THR A 888 7.82 22.77 20.48
CA THR A 888 8.30 21.47 20.99
C THR A 888 7.74 20.34 20.12
N GLY A 889 8.59 19.39 19.71
CA GLY A 889 8.18 18.25 18.90
C GLY A 889 7.86 18.53 17.42
N ILE A 890 8.07 19.76 16.91
CA ILE A 890 7.92 20.08 15.48
C ILE A 890 9.22 20.64 14.92
N ASP A 891 9.71 20.02 13.86
CA ASP A 891 10.89 20.49 13.13
C ASP A 891 10.50 21.48 12.03
N ARG A 892 9.47 21.19 11.22
CA ARG A 892 9.11 22.03 10.07
C ARG A 892 7.60 22.09 9.85
N CYS A 893 7.10 23.27 9.48
CA CYS A 893 5.73 23.47 9.00
C CYS A 893 5.75 23.94 7.54
N TYR A 894 4.89 23.39 6.69
CA TYR A 894 4.80 23.76 5.27
C TYR A 894 3.35 23.73 4.76
N PRO A 895 3.00 24.58 3.78
CA PRO A 895 1.67 24.52 3.16
C PRO A 895 1.52 23.28 2.29
N VAL A 896 0.38 22.58 2.41
CA VAL A 896 0.07 21.41 1.57
C VAL A 896 -0.74 21.88 0.36
N VAL A 897 -0.30 21.47 -0.83
CA VAL A 897 -1.01 21.76 -2.09
C VAL A 897 -2.10 20.72 -2.28
N ASN A 898 -3.34 21.17 -2.52
CA ASN A 898 -4.47 20.28 -2.73
C ASN A 898 -4.34 19.52 -4.07
N GLU A 899 -4.48 18.20 -4.03
CA GLU A 899 -4.36 17.33 -5.21
C GLU A 899 -5.56 17.42 -6.17
N SER A 900 -6.71 17.95 -5.70
CA SER A 900 -7.93 18.05 -6.48
C SER A 900 -8.38 19.50 -6.62
N GLU A 901 -8.73 19.93 -7.85
CA GLU A 901 -9.33 21.25 -8.14
C GLU A 901 -10.64 21.50 -7.37
N ASN A 902 -11.30 20.44 -6.87
CA ASN A 902 -12.54 20.53 -6.10
C ASN A 902 -12.32 20.70 -4.58
N ASP A 903 -11.13 20.39 -4.06
CA ASP A 903 -10.82 20.56 -2.63
C ASP A 903 -10.28 21.98 -2.41
N LYS A 904 -11.11 22.84 -1.80
CA LYS A 904 -10.75 24.22 -1.46
C LYS A 904 -10.25 24.38 -0.02
N VAL A 905 -10.13 23.29 0.74
CA VAL A 905 -9.71 23.35 2.15
C VAL A 905 -8.20 23.57 2.20
N ALA A 906 -7.76 24.70 2.73
CA ALA A 906 -6.34 24.98 2.92
C ALA A 906 -5.79 24.15 4.09
N ARG A 907 -4.69 23.43 3.86
CA ARG A 907 -4.05 22.56 4.84
C ARG A 907 -2.58 22.94 5.07
N ILE A 908 -2.09 22.70 6.27
CA ILE A 908 -0.68 22.80 6.67
C ILE A 908 -0.19 21.40 7.02
N GLY A 909 0.98 21.04 6.50
CA GLY A 909 1.74 19.85 6.83
C GLY A 909 2.84 20.20 7.82
N THR A 910 3.15 19.25 8.69
CA THR A 910 4.04 19.40 9.84
C THR A 910 4.95 18.19 9.88
N ASP A 911 6.26 18.39 9.89
CA ASP A 911 7.26 17.37 10.20
C ASP A 911 7.50 17.41 11.71
N GLY A 912 7.12 16.33 12.39
CA GLY A 912 6.98 16.29 13.84
C GLY A 912 5.52 16.34 14.29
N VAL A 913 5.30 15.99 15.56
CA VAL A 913 3.97 15.84 16.17
C VAL A 913 3.95 16.53 17.53
N ASN A 914 3.01 17.47 17.68
CA ASN A 914 2.66 18.07 18.96
C ASN A 914 1.21 18.54 18.90
N LEU A 915 0.31 17.67 19.36
CA LEU A 915 -1.13 17.92 19.34
C LEU A 915 -1.54 19.01 20.34
N ARG A 916 -0.99 18.97 21.56
CA ARG A 916 -1.35 19.91 22.64
C ARG A 916 -0.94 21.34 22.30
N GLY A 917 0.28 21.53 21.78
CA GLY A 917 0.76 22.86 21.37
C GLY A 917 -0.03 23.45 20.20
N MET A 918 -0.66 22.63 19.36
CA MET A 918 -1.51 23.10 18.27
C MET A 918 -2.89 23.58 18.72
N TRP A 919 -3.36 23.17 19.90
CA TRP A 919 -4.66 23.60 20.44
C TRP A 919 -4.66 25.07 20.87
N ASP A 920 -3.52 25.61 21.25
CA ASP A 920 -3.35 27.04 21.57
C ASP A 920 -3.59 27.95 20.36
N HIS A 921 -3.70 27.38 19.15
CA HIS A 921 -3.92 28.06 17.88
C HIS A 921 -5.30 27.80 17.28
N ALA A 922 -6.31 27.59 18.12
CA ALA A 922 -7.70 27.36 17.70
C ALA A 922 -8.34 28.53 16.92
N ASP A 923 -7.73 29.72 16.99
CA ASP A 923 -8.11 30.89 16.20
C ASP A 923 -7.77 30.75 14.71
N MET A 924 -6.73 29.97 14.38
CA MET A 924 -6.29 29.74 13.00
C MET A 924 -6.57 28.33 12.47
N ILE A 925 -6.44 27.33 13.34
CA ILE A 925 -6.55 25.92 13.00
C ILE A 925 -7.90 25.37 13.48
N ASP A 926 -8.55 24.55 12.67
CA ASP A 926 -9.65 23.73 13.14
C ASP A 926 -9.11 22.56 13.96
N VAL A 927 -9.13 22.72 15.28
CA VAL A 927 -8.65 21.75 16.26
C VAL A 927 -9.38 20.41 16.20
N ASN A 928 -10.62 20.38 15.69
CA ASN A 928 -11.44 19.17 15.65
C ASN A 928 -11.09 18.25 14.48
N SER A 929 -10.31 18.73 13.50
CA SER A 929 -9.93 17.98 12.30
C SER A 929 -8.42 17.81 12.14
N ILE A 930 -7.65 18.06 13.21
CA ILE A 930 -6.21 17.74 13.25
C ILE A 930 -6.03 16.23 13.11
N TYR A 931 -5.13 15.83 12.20
CA TYR A 931 -4.77 14.43 11.99
C TYR A 931 -3.25 14.24 12.08
N THR A 932 -2.81 13.14 12.66
CA THR A 932 -1.39 12.73 12.70
C THR A 932 -1.25 11.28 12.26
N ASN A 933 -0.09 10.94 11.70
CA ASN A 933 0.27 9.55 11.40
C ASN A 933 0.88 8.82 12.60
N ASP A 934 1.12 9.51 13.72
CA ASP A 934 1.60 8.92 14.97
C ASP A 934 0.43 8.42 15.83
N ILE A 935 0.22 7.11 15.80
CA ILE A 935 -0.89 6.43 16.48
C ILE A 935 -0.71 6.44 18.00
N ALA A 936 0.53 6.37 18.51
CA ALA A 936 0.79 6.37 19.95
C ALA A 936 0.44 7.74 20.57
N GLN A 937 0.74 8.83 19.87
CA GLN A 937 0.32 10.17 20.28
C GLN A 937 -1.20 10.35 20.24
N ILE A 938 -1.88 9.79 19.23
CA ILE A 938 -3.35 9.79 19.17
C ILE A 938 -3.94 9.03 20.36
N LEU A 939 -3.39 7.86 20.69
CA LEU A 939 -3.83 7.07 21.85
C LEU A 939 -3.69 7.86 23.15
N GLY A 940 -2.55 8.53 23.35
CA GLY A 940 -2.28 9.31 24.57
C GLY A 940 -3.12 10.58 24.72
N VAL A 941 -3.58 11.18 23.61
CA VAL A 941 -4.30 12.46 23.61
C VAL A 941 -5.80 12.32 23.35
N TYR A 942 -6.20 11.59 22.31
CA TYR A 942 -7.59 11.43 21.88
C TYR A 942 -8.23 10.12 22.35
N GLY A 943 -7.44 9.17 22.86
CA GLY A 943 -7.90 7.90 23.38
C GLY A 943 -7.94 6.75 22.36
N VAL A 944 -8.36 5.57 22.84
CA VAL A 944 -8.21 4.30 22.12
C VAL A 944 -9.04 4.19 20.84
N GLU A 945 -10.27 4.71 20.82
CA GLU A 945 -11.13 4.68 19.62
C GLU A 945 -10.58 5.56 18.47
N ALA A 946 -9.97 6.70 18.81
CA ALA A 946 -9.29 7.53 17.84
C ALA A 946 -8.05 6.84 17.28
N ALA A 947 -7.29 6.13 18.14
CA ALA A 947 -6.14 5.34 17.72
C ALA A 947 -6.56 4.17 16.81
N ARG A 948 -7.64 3.45 17.15
CA ARG A 948 -8.24 2.40 16.32
C ARG A 948 -8.58 2.92 14.91
N ALA A 949 -9.28 4.05 14.83
CA ALA A 949 -9.62 4.66 13.55
C ALA A 949 -8.37 5.09 12.74
N ALA A 950 -7.33 5.59 13.43
CA ALA A 950 -6.06 5.95 12.81
C ALA A 950 -5.33 4.72 12.24
N ILE A 951 -5.29 3.59 12.96
CA ILE A 951 -4.70 2.33 12.47
C ILE A 951 -5.35 1.90 11.15
N ILE A 952 -6.68 1.90 11.08
CA ILE A 952 -7.42 1.52 9.87
C ILE A 952 -7.05 2.44 8.70
N LYS A 953 -7.00 3.76 8.95
CA LYS A 953 -6.70 4.77 7.93
C LYS A 953 -5.25 4.68 7.43
N GLU A 954 -4.29 4.49 8.34
CA GLU A 954 -2.87 4.38 8.00
C GLU A 954 -2.57 3.10 7.21
N ILE A 955 -3.11 1.95 7.64
CA ILE A 955 -2.93 0.68 6.91
C ILE A 955 -3.60 0.76 5.53
N ALA A 956 -4.81 1.31 5.42
CA ALA A 956 -5.47 1.52 4.13
C ALA A 956 -4.63 2.42 3.21
N GLY A 957 -4.09 3.52 3.74
CA GLY A 957 -3.23 4.44 3.00
C GLY A 957 -1.97 3.78 2.44
N VAL A 958 -1.39 2.82 3.16
CA VAL A 958 -0.24 2.04 2.67
C VAL A 958 -0.60 1.22 1.43
N PHE A 959 -1.77 0.58 1.39
CA PHE A 959 -2.20 -0.26 0.26
C PHE A 959 -2.74 0.57 -0.93
N ASP A 960 -3.41 1.69 -0.67
CA ASP A 960 -3.98 2.58 -1.70
C ASP A 960 -2.92 3.16 -2.65
N VAL A 961 -1.69 3.39 -2.13
CA VAL A 961 -0.55 3.81 -2.96
C VAL A 961 -0.29 2.80 -4.08
N TYR A 962 -0.42 1.50 -3.82
CA TYR A 962 -0.17 0.43 -4.79
C TYR A 962 -1.42 0.05 -5.61
N GLY A 963 -2.56 0.72 -5.37
CA GLY A 963 -3.83 0.36 -6.02
C GLY A 963 -4.37 -1.00 -5.56
N ILE A 964 -3.93 -1.47 -4.40
CA ILE A 964 -4.40 -2.71 -3.79
C ILE A 964 -5.57 -2.34 -2.89
N SER A 965 -6.74 -2.92 -3.16
CA SER A 965 -7.91 -2.74 -2.30
C SER A 965 -7.95 -3.88 -1.28
N VAL A 966 -7.87 -3.55 0.01
CA VAL A 966 -8.16 -4.48 1.11
C VAL A 966 -9.49 -4.08 1.73
N ASP A 967 -10.38 -5.05 1.98
CA ASP A 967 -11.67 -4.74 2.60
C ASP A 967 -11.50 -4.26 4.04
N LYS A 968 -12.26 -3.21 4.40
CA LYS A 968 -12.21 -2.58 5.72
C LYS A 968 -12.45 -3.55 6.88
N ARG A 969 -13.14 -4.68 6.67
CA ARG A 969 -13.46 -5.63 7.74
C ARG A 969 -12.20 -6.30 8.29
N HIS A 970 -11.26 -6.64 7.41
CA HIS A 970 -9.95 -7.18 7.82
C HIS A 970 -9.14 -6.14 8.59
N LEU A 971 -9.11 -4.90 8.09
CA LEU A 971 -8.42 -3.79 8.75
C LEU A 971 -9.02 -3.50 10.13
N SER A 972 -10.35 -3.51 10.24
CA SER A 972 -11.05 -3.30 11.52
C SER A 972 -10.73 -4.38 12.54
N LEU A 973 -10.71 -5.65 12.12
CA LEU A 973 -10.42 -6.76 13.03
C LEU A 973 -8.99 -6.68 13.57
N ILE A 974 -8.04 -6.26 12.73
CA ILE A 974 -6.65 -6.07 13.14
C ILE A 974 -6.52 -4.88 14.08
N ALA A 975 -7.15 -3.75 13.77
CA ALA A 975 -7.16 -2.59 14.65
C ALA A 975 -7.80 -2.92 16.01
N ASP A 976 -8.91 -3.67 16.02
CA ASP A 976 -9.58 -4.14 17.23
C ASP A 976 -8.67 -5.07 18.06
N PHE A 977 -7.99 -6.02 17.41
CA PHE A 977 -7.01 -6.86 18.11
C PHE A 977 -5.81 -6.07 18.68
N MET A 978 -5.39 -4.98 18.02
CA MET A 978 -4.32 -4.14 18.53
C MET A 978 -4.77 -3.25 19.71
N THR A 979 -6.07 -3.03 19.87
CA THR A 979 -6.61 -2.02 20.80
C THR A 979 -7.56 -2.57 21.87
N PHE A 980 -7.93 -3.86 21.85
CA PHE A 980 -8.93 -4.42 22.77
C PHE A 980 -8.53 -4.34 24.26
N GLU A 981 -7.24 -4.28 24.59
CA GLU A 981 -6.74 -4.10 25.96
C GLU A 981 -6.75 -2.62 26.43
N GLY A 982 -7.18 -1.69 25.56
CA GLY A 982 -7.13 -0.25 25.81
C GLY A 982 -5.78 0.40 25.47
N GLY A 983 -4.81 -0.38 24.96
CA GLY A 983 -3.47 0.06 24.57
C GLY A 983 -3.22 0.00 23.05
N TYR A 984 -1.94 0.01 22.67
CA TYR A 984 -1.48 -0.21 21.30
C TYR A 984 -0.57 -1.44 21.25
N LYS A 985 -1.19 -2.61 21.06
CA LYS A 985 -0.54 -3.92 21.13
C LYS A 985 0.13 -4.29 19.80
N PRO A 986 1.44 -4.57 19.78
CA PRO A 986 2.15 -5.03 18.58
C PRO A 986 1.90 -6.52 18.26
N PHE A 987 2.13 -6.90 17.00
CA PHE A 987 2.21 -8.29 16.54
C PHE A 987 3.66 -8.82 16.60
N ASN A 988 4.24 -8.87 17.79
CA ASN A 988 5.59 -9.40 18.04
C ASN A 988 5.62 -10.25 19.32
N ARG A 989 6.82 -10.62 19.78
CA ARG A 989 7.01 -11.40 21.01
C ARG A 989 6.33 -10.78 22.24
N ILE A 990 6.48 -9.46 22.39
CA ILE A 990 5.94 -8.71 23.53
C ILE A 990 4.41 -8.76 23.51
N GLY A 991 3.81 -8.61 22.34
CA GLY A 991 2.36 -8.80 22.15
C GLY A 991 1.90 -10.21 22.50
N MET A 992 2.67 -11.24 22.13
CA MET A 992 2.33 -12.64 22.38
C MET A 992 2.38 -13.03 23.86
N ASN A 993 3.21 -12.38 24.68
CA ASN A 993 3.32 -12.67 26.12
C ASN A 993 2.00 -12.52 26.89
N SER A 994 1.09 -11.67 26.40
CA SER A 994 -0.24 -11.48 26.99
C SER A 994 -1.22 -12.62 26.72
N ASN A 995 -0.93 -13.50 25.75
CA ASN A 995 -1.85 -14.56 25.36
C ASN A 995 -1.88 -15.68 26.43
N PRO A 996 -3.06 -16.18 26.83
CA PRO A 996 -3.18 -17.15 27.91
C PRO A 996 -2.78 -18.59 27.56
N SER A 997 -2.47 -18.93 26.30
CA SER A 997 -2.07 -20.30 25.89
C SER A 997 -0.55 -20.48 25.84
N PRO A 998 0.07 -21.20 26.81
CA PRO A 998 1.49 -21.53 26.75
C PRO A 998 1.90 -22.26 25.47
N PHE A 999 1.08 -23.17 24.93
CA PHE A 999 1.42 -23.89 23.69
C PHE A 999 1.48 -22.96 22.48
N LEU A 1000 0.59 -21.96 22.42
CA LEU A 1000 0.65 -20.95 21.37
C LEU A 1000 1.95 -20.14 21.46
N GLN A 1001 2.28 -19.64 22.65
CA GLN A 1001 3.53 -18.89 22.90
C GLN A 1001 4.76 -19.72 22.54
N MET A 1002 4.82 -20.98 22.99
CA MET A 1002 5.93 -21.91 22.70
C MET A 1002 6.08 -22.21 21.19
N SER A 1003 4.97 -22.24 20.45
CA SER A 1003 4.95 -22.49 19.00
C SER A 1003 5.27 -21.24 18.17
N TYR A 1004 5.24 -20.06 18.79
CA TYR A 1004 5.55 -18.80 18.14
C TYR A 1004 7.07 -18.68 17.94
N GLU A 1005 7.82 -18.54 19.04
CA GLU A 1005 9.28 -18.50 19.07
C GLU A 1005 9.82 -18.70 20.49
N THR A 1006 11.14 -18.88 20.65
CA THR A 1006 11.80 -19.00 21.97
C THR A 1006 11.16 -20.04 22.92
N THR A 1007 10.82 -21.22 22.39
CA THR A 1007 10.05 -22.28 23.07
C THR A 1007 10.52 -22.55 24.51
N CYS A 1008 11.83 -22.71 24.76
CA CYS A 1008 12.35 -23.01 26.09
C CYS A 1008 12.15 -21.87 27.10
N SER A 1009 12.15 -20.61 26.65
CA SER A 1009 11.94 -19.44 27.51
C SER A 1009 10.49 -19.40 28.00
N PHE A 1010 9.52 -19.60 27.10
CA PHE A 1010 8.11 -19.70 27.45
C PHE A 1010 7.81 -20.93 28.31
N LEU A 1011 8.40 -22.08 27.98
CA LEU A 1011 8.24 -23.30 28.79
C LEU A 1011 8.78 -23.10 30.21
N THR A 1012 9.95 -22.46 30.36
CA THR A 1012 10.51 -22.16 31.67
C THR A 1012 9.60 -21.22 32.46
N SER A 1013 9.08 -20.18 31.81
CA SER A 1013 8.16 -19.24 32.45
C SER A 1013 6.87 -19.94 32.89
N ALA A 1014 6.23 -20.69 31.98
CA ALA A 1014 5.00 -21.42 32.26
C ALA A 1014 5.17 -22.47 33.38
N THR A 1015 6.31 -23.16 33.43
CA THR A 1015 6.60 -24.14 34.50
C THR A 1015 6.92 -23.48 35.83
N LEU A 1016 7.56 -22.31 35.83
CA LEU A 1016 7.83 -21.53 37.05
C LEU A 1016 6.55 -20.94 37.65
N TYR A 1017 5.65 -20.44 36.82
CA TYR A 1017 4.36 -19.87 37.27
C TYR A 1017 3.28 -20.94 37.51
N GLY A 1018 3.45 -22.15 36.98
CA GLY A 1018 2.45 -23.23 37.09
C GLY A 1018 1.25 -23.01 36.18
N ASP A 1019 1.47 -22.43 34.99
CA ASP A 1019 0.42 -22.09 34.04
C ASP A 1019 -0.27 -23.35 33.49
N HIS A 1020 -1.56 -23.24 33.21
CA HIS A 1020 -2.39 -24.31 32.64
C HIS A 1020 -2.91 -23.90 31.26
N ASP A 1021 -2.73 -24.76 30.26
CA ASP A 1021 -3.29 -24.56 28.92
C ASP A 1021 -4.66 -25.24 28.78
N ALA A 1022 -5.70 -24.47 28.44
CA ALA A 1022 -7.06 -24.98 28.26
C ALA A 1022 -7.24 -25.83 27.00
N LEU A 1023 -6.25 -25.84 26.09
CA LEU A 1023 -6.28 -26.51 24.80
C LEU A 1023 -7.36 -25.96 23.86
N ASP A 1024 -7.64 -24.66 23.91
CA ASP A 1024 -8.66 -24.03 23.06
C ASP A 1024 -8.06 -23.38 21.81
N SER A 1025 -6.80 -22.94 21.88
CA SER A 1025 -6.08 -22.41 20.73
C SER A 1025 -5.85 -23.49 19.65
N PRO A 1026 -5.91 -23.14 18.36
CA PRO A 1026 -5.60 -24.09 17.28
C PRO A 1026 -4.23 -24.73 17.44
N SER A 1027 -3.19 -23.97 17.79
CA SER A 1027 -1.85 -24.50 18.04
C SER A 1027 -1.82 -25.54 19.16
N ALA A 1028 -2.44 -25.27 20.32
CA ALA A 1028 -2.49 -26.22 21.42
C ALA A 1028 -3.19 -27.53 21.03
N ARG A 1029 -4.30 -27.43 20.29
CA ARG A 1029 -5.05 -28.61 19.81
C ARG A 1029 -4.26 -29.44 18.83
N ILE A 1030 -3.55 -28.80 17.90
CA ILE A 1030 -2.69 -29.49 16.93
C ILE A 1030 -1.56 -30.24 17.65
N VAL A 1031 -0.92 -29.61 18.65
CA VAL A 1031 0.16 -30.24 19.44
C VAL A 1031 -0.32 -31.52 20.14
N VAL A 1032 -1.53 -31.52 20.69
CA VAL A 1032 -2.10 -32.67 21.41
C VAL A 1032 -2.85 -33.65 20.47
N GLY A 1033 -3.03 -33.31 19.20
CA GLY A 1033 -3.78 -34.12 18.23
C GLY A 1033 -5.30 -34.07 18.40
N LYS A 1034 -5.85 -32.99 18.98
CA LYS A 1034 -7.29 -32.74 19.06
C LYS A 1034 -7.80 -32.00 17.83
N VAL A 1035 -9.10 -32.16 17.54
CA VAL A 1035 -9.79 -31.41 16.47
C VAL A 1035 -9.87 -29.93 16.86
N VAL A 1036 -9.48 -29.04 15.95
CA VAL A 1036 -9.54 -27.59 16.12
C VAL A 1036 -11.00 -27.13 16.17
N GLU A 1037 -11.34 -26.27 17.12
CA GLU A 1037 -12.71 -25.74 17.31
C GLU A 1037 -13.09 -24.61 16.33
N GLY A 1038 -12.64 -24.70 15.07
CA GLY A 1038 -12.96 -23.75 14.02
C GLY A 1038 -13.75 -24.40 12.89
N GLY A 1039 -14.55 -23.61 12.17
CA GLY A 1039 -15.32 -24.08 11.01
C GLY A 1039 -16.20 -25.29 11.33
N THR A 1040 -15.92 -26.43 10.70
CA THR A 1040 -16.63 -27.70 10.88
C THR A 1040 -16.43 -28.33 12.26
N GLY A 1041 -15.37 -27.97 12.99
CA GLY A 1041 -15.12 -28.43 14.36
C GLY A 1041 -15.75 -27.56 15.46
N SER A 1042 -16.53 -26.54 15.11
CA SER A 1042 -17.16 -25.61 16.07
C SER A 1042 -18.44 -26.14 16.74
N PHE A 1043 -18.89 -27.34 16.37
CA PHE A 1043 -20.08 -27.98 16.92
C PHE A 1043 -19.96 -29.50 16.89
N ASP A 1044 -20.75 -30.16 17.74
CA ASP A 1044 -20.85 -31.62 17.76
C ASP A 1044 -22.07 -32.12 16.98
N VAL A 1045 -21.90 -33.27 16.34
CA VAL A 1045 -23.00 -33.98 15.65
C VAL A 1045 -23.43 -35.17 16.50
N LEU A 1046 -24.70 -35.18 16.89
CA LEU A 1046 -25.31 -36.26 17.68
C LEU A 1046 -26.40 -36.94 16.87
N GLN A 1047 -26.40 -38.27 16.83
CA GLN A 1047 -27.48 -39.04 16.23
C GLN A 1047 -28.60 -39.26 17.25
N PRO A 1048 -29.84 -38.81 16.99
CA PRO A 1048 -30.96 -39.10 17.88
C PRO A 1048 -31.28 -40.61 17.81
N LEU A 1049 -31.11 -41.30 18.94
CA LEU A 1049 -31.50 -42.70 19.06
C LEU A 1049 -33.03 -42.78 19.12
N MET A 1050 -33.66 -43.33 18.07
CA MET A 1050 -35.06 -43.72 18.17
C MET A 1050 -35.13 -45.00 19.00
N ALA A 1051 -35.74 -44.91 20.20
CA ALA A 1051 -36.05 -46.10 20.97
C ALA A 1051 -37.03 -46.97 20.15
N HIS A 1052 -36.62 -48.19 19.84
CA HIS A 1052 -37.43 -49.16 19.12
C HIS A 1052 -38.55 -49.73 19.98
#